data_AF-A0A328S208-F1
#
_entry.id   AF-A0A328S208-F1
#
_cell.length_a   1.000
_cell.length_b   1.000
_cell.length_c   1.000
_cell.angle_alpha   90.00
_cell.angle_beta   90.00
_cell.angle_gamma   90.00
#
_symmetry.space_group_name_H-M   'P 1'
#
loop_
_entity.id
_entity.type
_entity.pdbx_description
1 polymer ?
#
loop_
_entity_poly.entity_id
_entity_poly.type
_entity_poly.pdbx_seq_one_letter_code
_entity_poly.pdbx_strand_id
1 'polypeptide(L)'
;ASKAGSAVYSKGKLAVEDSNFTKNSNAAVYICPNTNYNSISDAFFASNEAINGASIYNRQSELAVIDSVFKENCATKYGAIYNSGLLTVKGSLFKRNVARYGASIYNVLDLTIINTVFTSNNADKTGSAVYSKDKLSVESSNFTNNTDVAIYICPNSNHNSISDARFTDNEADNGAGIYNRQSQLTVKDSHFTLNSATKGAGICNTGKLTLTNNTFSSNKASITGSAVFSTGRVILNNSRFNNNTVEQIVISKKQRQNTKIIANSFTSTANSTVVPVIVKTTDDLSVVDGNVTLYINNNFFKTQQLSNSETRFNLETLTSGTYSVRLEYYSNIYNKSTATINVKVLSTATININPATYNYGERIEMPYNIVDSKNNEVNAGTVTVTMDNAIVFTGNYNQNSRISLTGISGGTHDITVKYNSDSYLNTTKTTTLQVNKVESNIFVDDLQKKISQEVYIPVTVTDSLNNSITSGTLNAYYNNISKASAIVTSQTTYLKINGLGIGSHMLNIEYTSNNYLTSSKNIMLTINPDNNYSIRLIYNPAIEIGTKTKIRGLVKNSQLGTINSGIVRFYYNNQYVGTESTKNNLSSVTVTPSKIGYQVFKVDYYNSNNQFIASDTRLIYVRRGQVQSSQDTFVTLTGDLISNSGITSSKKDVYFAMDRTTGDTNYSPNDMKIMNNIAVNLEANGFNVKRITSGPGETYEIARYMYKNKIRNSICFILCNGVDANVIRQYFKGNDNMLTTVRNRGNDIVMGWFYGAGDIYNPDGEYYYYLPKAWDDNYSKKGGMATPRKAMENNGIKIVYNKYDLTGQDIANSFVKLYGGKITDSVKKGSTLSLKTYIRTSNNVNGNLVYKLNGKVIRNMTVSSKIVYNYYTAPNVAGTYNLKVEYYANNKLKCTTFDRYIKVTD
;
A
#
# COMPACT_ATOMS: atom_id res chain seq x y z
N ALA A 1 -61.27 32.16 56.28
CA ALA A 1 -61.64 32.69 57.59
C ALA A 1 -61.79 34.19 57.44
N SER A 2 -63.01 34.71 57.57
CA SER A 2 -63.25 36.14 57.65
C SER A 2 -62.47 36.68 58.84
N LYS A 3 -61.65 37.72 58.61
CA LYS A 3 -60.89 38.43 59.65
C LYS A 3 -61.80 39.09 60.71
N ALA A 4 -63.10 39.17 60.43
CA ALA A 4 -64.13 39.73 61.28
C ALA A 4 -64.64 38.66 62.26
N GLY A 5 -64.56 38.94 63.57
CA GLY A 5 -65.19 38.14 64.62
C GLY A 5 -64.26 37.29 65.50
N SER A 6 -62.94 37.45 65.40
CA SER A 6 -61.99 36.88 66.39
C SER A 6 -62.03 37.69 67.69
N ALA A 7 -61.91 37.03 68.85
CA ALA A 7 -61.85 37.72 70.15
C ALA A 7 -60.61 38.61 70.27
N VAL A 8 -59.46 38.13 69.76
CA VAL A 8 -58.22 38.90 69.65
C VAL A 8 -57.74 38.90 68.22
N TYR A 9 -57.51 40.09 67.67
CA TYR A 9 -56.93 40.29 66.35
C TYR A 9 -55.68 41.16 66.49
N SER A 10 -54.49 40.57 66.32
CA SER A 10 -53.23 41.28 66.46
C SER A 10 -52.54 41.56 65.12
N LYS A 11 -52.10 42.81 64.94
CA LYS A 11 -51.20 43.27 63.87
C LYS A 11 -49.79 43.59 64.37
N GLY A 12 -49.57 43.56 65.68
CA GLY A 12 -48.29 43.86 66.33
C GLY A 12 -47.85 42.69 67.23
N LYS A 13 -46.87 42.93 68.09
CA LYS A 13 -46.46 41.95 69.11
C LYS A 13 -47.64 41.66 70.04
N LEU A 14 -48.02 40.40 70.16
CA LEU A 14 -49.09 39.93 71.04
C LEU A 14 -48.51 39.19 72.26
N ALA A 15 -48.97 39.54 73.45
CA ALA A 15 -48.80 38.76 74.67
C ALA A 15 -50.18 38.48 75.27
N VAL A 16 -50.50 37.21 75.52
CA VAL A 16 -51.72 36.76 76.18
C VAL A 16 -51.30 35.89 77.35
N GLU A 17 -51.73 36.26 78.56
CA GLU A 17 -51.36 35.58 79.80
C GLU A 17 -52.62 35.35 80.63
N ASP A 18 -52.75 34.19 81.29
CA ASP A 18 -53.84 33.84 82.22
C ASP A 18 -55.25 34.20 81.70
N SER A 19 -55.53 33.81 80.46
CA SER A 19 -56.70 34.26 79.71
C SER A 19 -57.58 33.10 79.26
N ASN A 20 -58.90 33.29 79.27
CA ASN A 20 -59.87 32.28 78.89
C ASN A 20 -60.63 32.67 77.60
N PHE A 21 -60.58 31.77 76.60
CA PHE A 21 -61.27 31.89 75.32
C PHE A 21 -62.21 30.70 75.13
N THR A 22 -63.49 30.89 75.44
CA THR A 22 -64.51 29.85 75.28
C THR A 22 -65.55 30.16 74.21
N LYS A 23 -65.98 29.15 73.45
CA LYS A 23 -67.15 29.23 72.55
C LYS A 23 -67.07 30.33 71.49
N ASN A 24 -65.88 30.66 71.00
CA ASN A 24 -65.71 31.59 69.88
C ASN A 24 -66.11 30.91 68.57
N SER A 25 -66.89 31.60 67.73
CA SER A 25 -67.35 31.09 66.42
C SER A 25 -66.38 31.40 65.26
N ASN A 26 -65.23 31.99 65.57
CA ASN A 26 -64.09 32.17 64.70
C ASN A 26 -62.82 31.84 65.50
N ALA A 27 -61.64 31.86 64.85
CA ALA A 27 -60.36 31.71 65.55
C ALA A 27 -60.31 32.68 66.74
N ALA A 28 -60.20 32.17 67.97
CA ALA A 28 -60.23 33.02 69.16
C ALA A 28 -59.12 34.07 69.14
N VAL A 29 -57.92 33.68 68.70
CA VAL A 29 -56.78 34.56 68.47
C VAL A 29 -56.35 34.49 67.01
N TYR A 30 -56.31 35.64 66.34
CA TYR A 30 -55.79 35.79 64.98
C TYR A 30 -54.53 36.65 64.99
N ILE A 31 -53.40 36.09 64.56
CA ILE A 31 -52.10 36.78 64.47
C ILE A 31 -51.80 37.05 62.99
N CYS A 32 -51.58 38.32 62.65
CA CYS A 32 -51.21 38.73 61.30
C CYS A 32 -49.76 38.34 60.94
N PRO A 33 -49.42 38.30 59.64
CA PRO A 33 -48.04 38.08 59.17
C PRO A 33 -47.00 39.05 59.71
N ASN A 34 -45.76 38.57 59.80
CA ASN A 34 -44.56 39.36 60.09
C ASN A 34 -44.56 40.05 61.47
N THR A 35 -45.24 39.44 62.44
CA THR A 35 -45.13 39.82 63.85
C THR A 35 -44.15 38.87 64.53
N ASN A 36 -43.14 39.42 65.20
CA ASN A 36 -42.14 38.64 65.91
C ASN A 36 -42.42 38.64 67.40
N TYR A 37 -42.00 37.59 68.11
CA TYR A 37 -42.11 37.46 69.57
C TYR A 37 -43.54 37.49 70.11
N ASN A 38 -44.50 36.80 69.48
CA ASN A 38 -45.82 36.60 70.08
C ASN A 38 -45.78 35.50 71.13
N SER A 39 -46.43 35.71 72.27
CA SER A 39 -46.52 34.72 73.35
C SER A 39 -47.95 34.54 73.83
N ILE A 40 -48.31 33.29 74.10
CA ILE A 40 -49.55 32.90 74.77
C ILE A 40 -49.14 31.97 75.90
N SER A 41 -49.34 32.38 77.16
CA SER A 41 -49.05 31.57 78.34
C SER A 41 -50.25 31.43 79.25
N ASP A 42 -50.35 30.29 79.95
CA ASP A 42 -51.38 30.02 80.96
C ASP A 42 -52.81 30.23 80.45
N ALA A 43 -53.03 30.05 79.14
CA ALA A 43 -54.30 30.36 78.50
C ALA A 43 -55.18 29.12 78.37
N PHE A 44 -56.49 29.32 78.50
CA PHE A 44 -57.50 28.26 78.36
C PHE A 44 -58.37 28.50 77.12
N PHE A 45 -58.25 27.64 76.11
CA PHE A 45 -59.04 27.65 74.89
C PHE A 45 -60.02 26.47 74.88
N ALA A 46 -61.31 26.73 75.03
CA ALA A 46 -62.31 25.66 75.10
C ALA A 46 -63.51 25.82 74.18
N SER A 47 -63.92 24.73 73.51
CA SER A 47 -65.13 24.69 72.69
C SER A 47 -65.20 25.78 71.63
N ASN A 48 -64.04 26.24 71.12
CA ASN A 48 -64.01 27.19 70.02
C ASN A 48 -64.25 26.47 68.69
N GLU A 49 -64.88 27.17 67.76
CA GLU A 49 -65.25 26.66 66.45
C GLU A 49 -64.73 27.59 65.36
N ALA A 50 -64.03 27.05 64.36
CA ALA A 50 -63.64 27.82 63.19
C ALA A 50 -63.45 26.94 61.96
N ILE A 51 -63.17 27.56 60.81
CA ILE A 51 -62.72 26.80 59.63
C ILE A 51 -61.27 26.34 59.81
N ASN A 52 -60.40 27.24 60.27
CA ASN A 52 -58.98 27.02 60.46
C ASN A 52 -58.57 27.66 61.79
N GLY A 53 -57.81 26.94 62.62
CA GLY A 53 -57.28 27.47 63.87
C GLY A 53 -58.40 27.86 64.83
N ALA A 54 -59.21 26.89 65.27
CA ALA A 54 -60.36 27.15 66.13
C ALA A 54 -60.00 28.00 67.36
N SER A 55 -58.84 27.74 67.94
CA SER A 55 -58.27 28.54 69.02
C SER A 55 -57.36 29.63 68.49
N ILE A 56 -56.36 29.26 67.69
CA ILE A 56 -55.32 30.18 67.22
C ILE A 56 -55.13 30.04 65.71
N TYR A 57 -55.20 31.16 65.00
CA TYR A 57 -54.74 31.28 63.62
C TYR A 57 -53.48 32.14 63.58
N ASN A 58 -52.32 31.49 63.51
CA ASN A 58 -51.03 32.15 63.36
C ASN A 58 -50.61 32.23 61.88
N ARG A 59 -50.68 33.42 61.30
CA ARG A 59 -50.29 33.64 59.91
C ARG A 59 -48.84 34.13 59.85
N GLN A 60 -47.91 33.32 59.35
CA GLN A 60 -46.52 33.73 59.01
C GLN A 60 -45.81 34.59 60.08
N SER A 61 -45.97 34.25 61.35
CA SER A 61 -45.41 34.98 62.49
C SER A 61 -44.81 34.01 63.50
N GLU A 62 -43.87 34.47 64.34
CA GLU A 62 -43.33 33.66 65.42
C GLU A 62 -44.29 33.65 66.61
N LEU A 63 -44.61 32.46 67.12
CA LEU A 63 -45.51 32.26 68.26
C LEU A 63 -44.94 31.23 69.24
N ALA A 64 -44.90 31.60 70.52
CA ALA A 64 -44.70 30.68 71.63
C ALA A 64 -46.04 30.44 72.37
N VAL A 65 -46.40 29.18 72.56
CA VAL A 65 -47.55 28.73 73.37
C VAL A 65 -47.01 27.94 74.56
N ILE A 66 -47.24 28.42 75.77
CA ILE A 66 -46.60 27.91 76.99
C ILE A 66 -47.70 27.59 78.02
N ASP A 67 -47.61 26.44 78.68
CA ASP A 67 -48.44 26.07 79.83
C ASP A 67 -49.96 26.30 79.63
N SER A 68 -50.43 26.11 78.38
CA SER A 68 -51.79 26.45 77.96
C SER A 68 -52.63 25.19 77.69
N VAL A 69 -53.95 25.32 77.77
CA VAL A 69 -54.90 24.22 77.60
C VAL A 69 -55.82 24.48 76.41
N PHE A 70 -55.88 23.52 75.49
CA PHE A 70 -56.74 23.51 74.31
C PHE A 70 -57.69 22.32 74.41
N LYS A 71 -58.94 22.57 74.79
CA LYS A 71 -59.93 21.53 75.07
C LYS A 71 -61.15 21.62 74.15
N GLU A 72 -61.52 20.51 73.52
CA GLU A 72 -62.80 20.40 72.79
C GLU A 72 -62.98 21.46 71.70
N ASN A 73 -61.88 21.97 71.11
CA ASN A 73 -61.96 22.91 70.00
C ASN A 73 -62.20 22.16 68.68
N CYS A 74 -63.09 22.69 67.85
CA CYS A 74 -63.52 22.05 66.61
C CYS A 74 -63.18 22.94 65.40
N ALA A 75 -62.31 22.46 64.51
CA ALA A 75 -61.97 23.15 63.27
C ALA A 75 -62.42 22.36 62.05
N THR A 76 -63.18 22.95 61.11
CA THR A 76 -63.66 22.16 59.95
C THR A 76 -62.54 21.70 59.01
N LYS A 77 -61.36 22.34 59.02
CA LYS A 77 -60.21 21.94 58.19
C LYS A 77 -58.92 21.73 58.97
N TYR A 78 -58.46 22.74 59.71
CA TYR A 78 -57.11 22.77 60.27
C TYR A 78 -57.17 23.14 61.74
N GLY A 79 -56.69 22.24 62.61
CA GLY A 79 -56.66 22.19 64.07
C GLY A 79 -57.17 23.30 65.01
N ALA A 80 -57.05 23.04 66.31
CA ALA A 80 -57.13 24.07 67.34
C ALA A 80 -56.14 25.20 67.05
N ILE A 81 -54.92 24.86 66.63
CA ILE A 81 -53.93 25.81 66.12
C ILE A 81 -53.70 25.57 64.63
N TYR A 82 -53.93 26.61 63.82
CA TYR A 82 -53.41 26.69 62.46
C TYR A 82 -52.18 27.59 62.48
N ASN A 83 -51.01 27.02 62.16
CA ASN A 83 -49.75 27.73 62.12
C ASN A 83 -49.14 27.75 60.72
N SER A 84 -48.76 28.94 60.27
CA SER A 84 -47.97 29.15 59.04
C SER A 84 -46.73 30.01 59.25
N GLY A 85 -46.31 30.21 60.50
CA GLY A 85 -45.06 30.83 60.92
C GLY A 85 -44.20 29.87 61.76
N LEU A 86 -43.29 30.36 62.59
CA LEU A 86 -42.53 29.54 63.55
C LEU A 86 -43.37 29.32 64.81
N LEU A 87 -43.54 28.07 65.25
CA LEU A 87 -44.32 27.76 66.45
C LEU A 87 -43.51 26.94 67.45
N THR A 88 -43.46 27.42 68.68
CA THR A 88 -42.99 26.66 69.85
C THR A 88 -44.17 26.39 70.78
N VAL A 89 -44.38 25.14 71.16
CA VAL A 89 -45.38 24.71 72.13
C VAL A 89 -44.68 24.03 73.30
N LYS A 90 -44.89 24.51 74.52
CA LYS A 90 -44.22 23.99 75.72
C LYS A 90 -45.22 23.78 76.86
N GLY A 91 -45.11 22.68 77.60
CA GLY A 91 -45.84 22.47 78.85
C GLY A 91 -47.38 22.43 78.71
N SER A 92 -47.89 22.29 77.50
CA SER A 92 -49.31 22.54 77.19
C SER A 92 -50.12 21.23 77.12
N LEU A 93 -51.45 21.35 77.14
CA LEU A 93 -52.39 20.24 77.03
C LEU A 93 -53.36 20.44 75.87
N PHE A 94 -53.40 19.49 74.93
CA PHE A 94 -54.39 19.42 73.86
C PHE A 94 -55.30 18.21 74.08
N LYS A 95 -56.57 18.46 74.39
CA LYS A 95 -57.53 17.43 74.76
C LYS A 95 -58.80 17.49 73.92
N ARG A 96 -59.18 16.38 73.29
CA ARG A 96 -60.47 16.25 72.57
C ARG A 96 -60.69 17.30 71.48
N ASN A 97 -59.63 17.80 70.85
CA ASN A 97 -59.78 18.69 69.70
C ASN A 97 -60.12 17.86 68.46
N VAL A 98 -60.96 18.42 67.59
CA VAL A 98 -61.48 17.77 66.39
C VAL A 98 -61.18 18.62 65.17
N ALA A 99 -60.60 18.03 64.13
CA ALA A 99 -60.50 18.69 62.83
C ALA A 99 -60.34 17.71 61.68
N ARG A 100 -60.37 18.18 60.43
CA ARG A 100 -60.03 17.31 59.29
C ARG A 100 -58.54 16.93 59.23
N TYR A 101 -57.65 17.88 59.52
CA TYR A 101 -56.20 17.68 59.56
C TYR A 101 -55.58 18.40 60.75
N GLY A 102 -54.65 17.74 61.44
CA GLY A 102 -53.91 18.36 62.54
C GLY A 102 -54.83 18.79 63.67
N ALA A 103 -55.68 17.92 64.22
CA ALA A 103 -56.81 18.35 65.07
C ALA A 103 -56.39 19.19 66.28
N SER A 104 -55.21 18.94 66.84
CA SER A 104 -54.59 19.88 67.77
C SER A 104 -53.80 20.96 67.04
N ILE A 105 -52.82 20.57 66.23
CA ILE A 105 -51.93 21.49 65.53
C ILE A 105 -51.83 21.11 64.06
N TYR A 106 -52.21 22.05 63.19
CA TYR A 106 -51.87 22.04 61.77
C TYR A 106 -50.75 23.03 61.50
N ASN A 107 -49.61 22.54 61.07
CA ASN A 107 -48.37 23.30 60.98
C ASN A 107 -47.77 23.29 59.56
N VAL A 108 -47.45 24.46 59.05
CA VAL A 108 -46.89 24.64 57.70
C VAL A 108 -45.36 24.82 57.70
N LEU A 109 -44.78 25.56 58.65
CA LEU A 109 -43.33 25.80 58.75
C LEU A 109 -42.73 25.05 59.96
N ASP A 110 -41.68 25.55 60.62
CA ASP A 110 -41.06 24.82 61.73
C ASP A 110 -41.93 24.79 62.99
N LEU A 111 -42.00 23.60 63.60
CA LEU A 111 -42.71 23.36 64.86
C LEU A 111 -41.81 22.67 65.87
N THR A 112 -41.72 23.26 67.05
CA THR A 112 -41.07 22.68 68.24
C THR A 112 -42.11 22.40 69.31
N ILE A 113 -42.16 21.16 69.81
CA ILE A 113 -43.07 20.71 70.87
C ILE A 113 -42.23 20.13 72.00
N ILE A 114 -42.42 20.63 73.23
CA ILE A 114 -41.66 20.21 74.41
C ILE A 114 -42.63 19.99 75.57
N ASN A 115 -42.47 18.89 76.32
CA ASN A 115 -43.25 18.63 77.55
C ASN A 115 -44.77 18.82 77.39
N THR A 116 -45.33 18.42 76.25
CA THR A 116 -46.74 18.67 75.91
C THR A 116 -47.52 17.37 75.86
N VAL A 117 -48.80 17.41 76.25
CA VAL A 117 -49.70 16.26 76.25
C VAL A 117 -50.79 16.43 75.20
N PHE A 118 -50.95 15.44 74.33
CA PHE A 118 -52.00 15.33 73.33
C PHE A 118 -52.86 14.11 73.63
N THR A 119 -54.12 14.31 74.04
CA THR A 119 -55.00 13.21 74.42
C THR A 119 -56.40 13.27 73.83
N SER A 120 -56.87 12.13 73.31
CA SER A 120 -58.23 12.01 72.76
C SER A 120 -58.56 12.97 71.63
N ASN A 121 -57.56 13.46 70.89
CA ASN A 121 -57.80 14.29 69.72
C ASN A 121 -58.18 13.40 68.52
N ASN A 122 -59.03 13.92 67.64
CA ASN A 122 -59.60 13.15 66.55
C ASN A 122 -59.46 13.91 65.22
N ALA A 123 -58.85 13.27 64.22
CA ALA A 123 -58.81 13.81 62.87
C ALA A 123 -59.59 12.96 61.85
N ASP A 124 -60.44 13.59 61.03
CA ASP A 124 -61.21 12.87 60.00
C ASP A 124 -60.36 12.29 58.86
N LYS A 125 -59.14 12.81 58.67
CA LYS A 125 -58.26 12.41 57.57
C LYS A 125 -56.84 12.05 57.97
N THR A 126 -56.11 12.95 58.63
CA THR A 126 -54.81 12.60 59.21
C THR A 126 -54.24 13.64 60.18
N GLY A 127 -53.40 13.19 61.11
CA GLY A 127 -52.74 14.05 62.10
C GLY A 127 -53.70 14.45 63.21
N SER A 128 -54.15 13.52 64.03
CA SER A 128 -55.07 13.78 65.13
C SER A 128 -54.46 14.70 66.21
N ALA A 129 -53.19 14.55 66.53
CA ALA A 129 -52.47 15.56 67.30
C ALA A 129 -51.81 16.58 66.36
N VAL A 130 -50.86 16.16 65.55
CA VAL A 130 -49.99 17.05 64.78
C VAL A 130 -49.99 16.68 63.30
N TYR A 131 -50.18 17.67 62.46
CA TYR A 131 -49.91 17.61 61.02
C TYR A 131 -48.80 18.60 60.68
N SER A 132 -47.62 18.13 60.27
CA SER A 132 -46.47 19.00 59.95
C SER A 132 -46.02 18.88 58.49
N LYS A 133 -45.90 20.03 57.82
CA LYS A 133 -45.38 20.12 56.44
C LYS A 133 -43.88 20.32 56.33
N ASP A 134 -43.29 20.98 57.31
CA ASP A 134 -41.84 21.24 57.37
C ASP A 134 -41.25 20.61 58.64
N LYS A 135 -40.10 21.10 59.09
CA LYS A 135 -39.35 20.58 60.24
C LYS A 135 -40.21 20.46 61.49
N LEU A 136 -40.29 19.24 62.00
CA LEU A 136 -40.90 18.91 63.30
C LEU A 136 -39.82 18.49 64.30
N SER A 137 -39.80 19.13 65.47
CA SER A 137 -39.04 18.69 66.65
C SER A 137 -39.98 18.42 67.81
N VAL A 138 -39.98 17.20 68.34
CA VAL A 138 -40.78 16.80 69.51
C VAL A 138 -39.86 16.24 70.60
N GLU A 139 -40.00 16.76 71.81
CA GLU A 139 -39.21 16.34 72.96
C GLU A 139 -40.10 16.11 74.19
N SER A 140 -39.86 15.02 74.92
CA SER A 140 -40.45 14.75 76.24
C SER A 140 -41.99 14.90 76.28
N SER A 141 -42.67 14.47 75.23
CA SER A 141 -44.11 14.70 75.02
C SER A 141 -44.93 13.41 74.92
N ASN A 142 -46.20 13.48 75.30
CA ASN A 142 -47.09 12.31 75.38
C ASN A 142 -48.27 12.42 74.39
N PHE A 143 -48.52 11.36 73.63
CA PHE A 143 -49.61 11.21 72.68
C PHE A 143 -50.45 9.99 73.03
N THR A 144 -51.64 10.21 73.59
CA THR A 144 -52.45 9.14 74.18
C THR A 144 -53.87 9.10 73.65
N ASN A 145 -54.31 7.93 73.19
CA ASN A 145 -55.69 7.70 72.76
C ASN A 145 -56.15 8.69 71.67
N ASN A 146 -55.29 9.04 70.72
CA ASN A 146 -55.69 9.86 69.59
C ASN A 146 -56.21 8.98 68.45
N THR A 147 -57.30 9.41 67.81
CA THR A 147 -57.99 8.67 66.75
C THR A 147 -57.62 9.26 65.40
N ASP A 148 -57.14 8.42 64.50
CA ASP A 148 -56.20 8.71 63.41
C ASP A 148 -54.75 8.96 63.90
N VAL A 149 -53.80 9.01 62.96
CA VAL A 149 -52.36 9.17 63.15
C VAL A 149 -52.05 10.31 64.11
N ALA A 150 -51.43 10.02 65.25
CA ALA A 150 -51.08 11.07 66.22
C ALA A 150 -50.17 12.13 65.57
N ILE A 151 -49.10 11.73 64.89
CA ILE A 151 -48.21 12.64 64.16
C ILE A 151 -48.10 12.26 62.68
N TYR A 152 -48.58 13.16 61.82
CA TYR A 152 -48.40 13.05 60.38
C TYR A 152 -47.30 14.00 59.88
N ILE A 153 -46.30 13.45 59.19
CA ILE A 153 -45.21 14.20 58.57
C ILE A 153 -45.35 14.12 57.04
N CYS A 154 -45.50 15.28 56.40
CA CYS A 154 -45.64 15.36 54.94
C CYS A 154 -44.35 14.98 54.18
N PRO A 155 -44.46 14.64 52.89
CA PRO A 155 -43.33 14.48 51.97
C PRO A 155 -42.39 15.68 51.93
N ASN A 156 -41.09 15.39 51.80
CA ASN A 156 -40.01 16.38 51.65
C ASN A 156 -39.86 17.34 52.84
N SER A 157 -40.38 16.99 54.01
CA SER A 157 -40.09 17.70 55.26
C SER A 157 -38.63 17.46 55.66
N ASN A 158 -37.94 18.54 56.01
CA ASN A 158 -36.51 18.53 56.29
C ASN A 158 -36.25 18.27 57.79
N HIS A 159 -35.39 17.30 58.09
CA HIS A 159 -34.79 17.11 59.43
C HIS A 159 -35.76 16.97 60.61
N ASN A 160 -36.70 16.01 60.56
CA ASN A 160 -37.61 15.74 61.67
C ASN A 160 -36.94 14.93 62.79
N SER A 161 -37.19 15.31 64.04
CA SER A 161 -36.67 14.65 65.24
C SER A 161 -37.73 14.48 66.31
N ILE A 162 -37.80 13.28 66.87
CA ILE A 162 -38.66 12.94 68.01
C ILE A 162 -37.78 12.26 69.07
N SER A 163 -37.77 12.78 70.29
CA SER A 163 -36.98 12.25 71.39
C SER A 163 -37.75 12.20 72.70
N ASP A 164 -37.50 11.17 73.52
CA ASP A 164 -38.12 11.00 74.84
C ASP A 164 -39.66 11.08 74.83
N ALA A 165 -40.29 10.65 73.73
CA ALA A 165 -41.73 10.76 73.54
C ALA A 165 -42.45 9.44 73.89
N ARG A 166 -43.72 9.54 74.28
CA ARG A 166 -44.59 8.37 74.51
C ARG A 166 -45.81 8.41 73.60
N PHE A 167 -46.04 7.32 72.87
CA PHE A 167 -47.22 7.09 72.03
C PHE A 167 -47.97 5.90 72.58
N THR A 168 -49.16 6.14 73.15
CA THR A 168 -49.91 5.11 73.85
C THR A 168 -51.34 5.02 73.35
N ASP A 169 -51.78 3.81 72.99
CA ASP A 169 -53.19 3.52 72.68
C ASP A 169 -53.76 4.39 71.54
N ASN A 170 -52.93 4.81 70.58
CA ASN A 170 -53.41 5.55 69.41
C ASN A 170 -53.92 4.57 68.35
N GLU A 171 -54.91 4.99 67.56
CA GLU A 171 -55.56 4.16 66.54
C GLU A 171 -55.57 4.87 65.18
N ALA A 172 -55.14 4.22 64.10
CA ALA A 172 -55.19 4.80 62.75
C ALA A 172 -55.14 3.74 61.64
N ASP A 173 -55.40 4.11 60.38
CA ASP A 173 -55.17 3.19 59.26
C ASP A 173 -53.68 2.86 59.06
N ASN A 174 -52.80 3.86 59.16
CA ASN A 174 -51.35 3.67 58.92
C ASN A 174 -50.55 4.50 59.91
N GLY A 175 -49.68 3.88 60.72
CA GLY A 175 -48.80 4.66 61.59
C GLY A 175 -49.52 5.35 62.73
N ALA A 176 -50.25 4.61 63.58
CA ALA A 176 -51.10 5.22 64.61
C ALA A 176 -50.34 6.14 65.58
N GLY A 177 -49.09 5.79 65.93
CA GLY A 177 -48.17 6.75 66.54
C GLY A 177 -47.70 7.80 65.53
N ILE A 178 -46.94 7.37 64.51
CA ILE A 178 -46.36 8.27 63.51
C ILE A 178 -46.54 7.72 62.10
N TYR A 179 -46.95 8.58 61.17
CA TYR A 179 -46.81 8.35 59.75
C TYR A 179 -45.81 9.33 59.12
N ASN A 180 -44.62 8.81 58.79
CA ASN A 180 -43.58 9.54 58.06
C ASN A 180 -43.69 9.28 56.55
N ARG A 181 -44.26 10.23 55.80
CA ARG A 181 -44.40 10.10 54.35
C ARG A 181 -43.22 10.73 53.64
N GLN A 182 -42.39 9.93 52.96
CA GLN A 182 -41.29 10.39 52.07
C GLN A 182 -40.35 11.47 52.65
N SER A 183 -40.13 11.47 53.96
CA SER A 183 -39.28 12.46 54.65
C SER A 183 -38.20 11.80 55.52
N GLN A 184 -37.22 12.57 55.97
CA GLN A 184 -36.24 12.08 56.95
C GLN A 184 -36.80 12.25 58.37
N LEU A 185 -36.82 11.15 59.13
CA LEU A 185 -37.22 11.11 60.53
C LEU A 185 -36.17 10.38 61.38
N THR A 186 -35.80 11.00 62.50
CA THR A 186 -35.02 10.37 63.57
C THR A 186 -35.90 10.26 64.82
N VAL A 187 -36.00 9.06 65.38
CA VAL A 187 -36.71 8.81 66.65
C VAL A 187 -35.74 8.22 67.66
N LYS A 188 -35.65 8.82 68.85
CA LYS A 188 -34.68 8.45 69.88
C LYS A 188 -35.34 8.28 71.25
N ASP A 189 -34.90 7.31 72.03
CA ASP A 189 -35.25 7.14 73.44
C ASP A 189 -36.78 7.20 73.70
N SER A 190 -37.61 6.74 72.76
CA SER A 190 -39.07 6.91 72.80
C SER A 190 -39.81 5.57 72.96
N HIS A 191 -41.06 5.64 73.42
CA HIS A 191 -41.91 4.48 73.71
C HIS A 191 -43.18 4.48 72.87
N PHE A 192 -43.47 3.36 72.21
CA PHE A 192 -44.70 3.12 71.45
C PHE A 192 -45.41 1.89 72.05
N THR A 193 -46.55 2.10 72.69
CA THR A 193 -47.22 1.07 73.48
C THR A 193 -48.70 0.98 73.13
N LEU A 194 -49.22 -0.23 72.91
CA LEU A 194 -50.65 -0.49 72.68
C LEU A 194 -51.26 0.26 71.46
N ASN A 195 -50.45 0.76 70.53
CA ASN A 195 -51.00 1.42 69.34
C ASN A 195 -51.58 0.39 68.36
N SER A 196 -52.65 0.75 67.66
CA SER A 196 -53.40 -0.13 66.75
C SER A 196 -53.49 0.47 65.34
N ALA A 197 -53.13 -0.29 64.29
CA ALA A 197 -53.31 0.17 62.90
C ALA A 197 -53.55 -0.94 61.87
N THR A 198 -53.74 -0.57 60.60
CA THR A 198 -53.70 -1.55 59.50
C THR A 198 -52.25 -1.93 59.16
N LYS A 199 -51.35 -0.94 59.11
CA LYS A 199 -49.89 -1.15 58.88
C LYS A 199 -49.06 -0.24 59.77
N GLY A 200 -47.98 -0.78 60.36
CA GLY A 200 -47.03 0.05 61.10
C GLY A 200 -47.62 0.68 62.35
N ALA A 201 -48.21 -0.07 63.28
CA ALA A 201 -49.05 0.53 64.33
C ALA A 201 -48.30 1.51 65.25
N GLY A 202 -47.02 1.26 65.53
CA GLY A 202 -46.14 2.30 66.07
C GLY A 202 -45.79 3.34 65.01
N ILE A 203 -45.08 2.92 63.95
CA ILE A 203 -44.62 3.80 62.87
C ILE A 203 -44.88 3.20 61.49
N CYS A 204 -45.49 4.00 60.60
CA CYS A 204 -45.50 3.75 59.17
C CYS A 204 -44.52 4.72 58.48
N ASN A 205 -43.59 4.19 57.68
CA ASN A 205 -42.53 4.98 57.04
C ASN A 205 -42.43 4.71 55.53
N THR A 206 -42.44 5.77 54.72
CA THR A 206 -42.11 5.68 53.28
C THR A 206 -40.87 6.51 52.91
N GLY A 207 -40.24 7.17 53.89
CA GLY A 207 -39.01 7.96 53.75
C GLY A 207 -37.78 7.33 54.41
N LYS A 208 -36.86 8.14 54.92
CA LYS A 208 -35.67 7.67 55.66
C LYS A 208 -35.97 7.67 57.15
N LEU A 209 -35.88 6.53 57.79
CA LEU A 209 -36.14 6.37 59.24
C LEU A 209 -34.87 5.94 59.96
N THR A 210 -34.52 6.65 61.04
CA THR A 210 -33.48 6.25 61.98
C THR A 210 -34.08 6.06 63.36
N LEU A 211 -33.98 4.86 63.93
CA LEU A 211 -34.47 4.51 65.25
C LEU A 211 -33.28 4.22 66.17
N THR A 212 -33.18 4.91 67.30
CA THR A 212 -32.12 4.68 68.29
C THR A 212 -32.73 4.56 69.70
N ASN A 213 -32.46 3.47 70.43
CA ASN A 213 -32.90 3.28 71.81
C ASN A 213 -34.43 3.34 72.05
N ASN A 214 -35.25 2.98 71.07
CA ASN A 214 -36.71 3.03 71.23
C ASN A 214 -37.29 1.72 71.76
N THR A 215 -38.46 1.77 72.39
CA THR A 215 -39.21 0.58 72.81
C THR A 215 -40.59 0.54 72.15
N PHE A 216 -40.89 -0.56 71.46
CA PHE A 216 -42.19 -0.85 70.87
C PHE A 216 -42.82 -2.05 71.58
N SER A 217 -43.89 -1.85 72.34
CA SER A 217 -44.51 -2.90 73.16
C SER A 217 -46.00 -3.07 72.91
N SER A 218 -46.46 -4.29 72.66
CA SER A 218 -47.90 -4.60 72.57
C SER A 218 -48.65 -3.83 71.50
N ASN A 219 -47.98 -3.39 70.42
CA ASN A 219 -48.63 -2.74 69.29
C ASN A 219 -49.27 -3.79 68.36
N LYS A 220 -50.39 -3.45 67.74
CA LYS A 220 -51.23 -4.34 66.95
C LYS A 220 -51.44 -3.82 65.53
N ALA A 221 -51.03 -4.59 64.52
CA ALA A 221 -51.40 -4.32 63.12
C ALA A 221 -52.30 -5.42 62.56
N SER A 222 -53.30 -5.06 61.75
CA SER A 222 -54.19 -6.04 61.09
C SER A 222 -53.57 -6.69 59.84
N ILE A 223 -52.62 -6.04 59.16
CA ILE A 223 -51.94 -6.58 57.97
C ILE A 223 -50.48 -6.92 58.24
N THR A 224 -49.63 -5.94 58.56
CA THR A 224 -48.17 -6.16 58.67
C THR A 224 -47.44 -5.04 59.42
N GLY A 225 -46.24 -5.33 59.93
CA GLY A 225 -45.40 -4.35 60.62
C GLY A 225 -46.02 -3.86 61.92
N SER A 226 -46.38 -4.76 62.86
CA SER A 226 -47.11 -4.36 64.08
C SER A 226 -46.41 -3.27 64.90
N ALA A 227 -45.08 -3.24 64.93
CA ALA A 227 -44.35 -2.10 65.49
C ALA A 227 -44.00 -1.09 64.40
N VAL A 228 -43.31 -1.54 63.34
CA VAL A 228 -42.81 -0.66 62.27
C VAL A 228 -43.07 -1.29 60.90
N PHE A 229 -43.71 -0.53 60.02
CA PHE A 229 -43.81 -0.84 58.59
C PHE A 229 -43.02 0.20 57.80
N SER A 230 -42.11 -0.23 56.93
CA SER A 230 -41.33 0.68 56.11
C SER A 230 -41.17 0.23 54.66
N THR A 231 -41.44 1.14 53.72
CA THR A 231 -41.02 0.98 52.31
C THR A 231 -39.76 1.77 51.95
N GLY A 232 -39.36 2.70 52.82
CA GLY A 232 -38.11 3.44 52.70
C GLY A 232 -36.96 2.86 53.53
N ARG A 233 -35.79 3.52 53.50
CA ARG A 233 -34.59 3.06 54.21
C ARG A 233 -34.80 3.17 55.73
N VAL A 234 -34.50 2.10 56.45
CA VAL A 234 -34.52 2.07 57.92
C VAL A 234 -33.12 1.81 58.45
N ILE A 235 -32.73 2.56 59.48
CA ILE A 235 -31.56 2.32 60.32
C ILE A 235 -32.09 2.03 61.73
N LEU A 236 -31.78 0.87 62.29
CA LEU A 236 -32.22 0.44 63.63
C LEU A 236 -31.00 0.25 64.53
N ASN A 237 -30.94 1.02 65.62
CA ASN A 237 -29.88 0.96 66.62
C ASN A 237 -30.52 0.75 68.00
N ASN A 238 -30.13 -0.33 68.69
CA ASN A 238 -30.47 -0.59 70.10
C ASN A 238 -31.96 -0.41 70.47
N SER A 239 -32.90 -0.74 69.57
CA SER A 239 -34.34 -0.60 69.82
C SER A 239 -34.97 -1.95 70.16
N ARG A 240 -35.94 -1.97 71.08
CA ARG A 240 -36.58 -3.17 71.63
C ARG A 240 -38.00 -3.33 71.11
N PHE A 241 -38.41 -4.56 70.80
CA PHE A 241 -39.71 -4.89 70.21
C PHE A 241 -40.34 -6.06 70.99
N ASN A 242 -41.30 -5.76 71.88
CA ASN A 242 -41.87 -6.73 72.82
C ASN A 242 -43.37 -6.97 72.55
N ASN A 243 -43.83 -8.22 72.51
CA ASN A 243 -45.26 -8.60 72.47
C ASN A 243 -46.11 -7.94 71.35
N ASN A 244 -45.53 -7.61 70.18
CA ASN A 244 -46.29 -7.06 69.05
C ASN A 244 -46.89 -8.20 68.20
N THR A 245 -48.13 -8.04 67.70
CA THR A 245 -49.02 -9.17 67.34
C THR A 245 -48.80 -9.83 65.97
N VAL A 246 -48.17 -9.17 65.00
CA VAL A 246 -47.98 -9.65 63.59
C VAL A 246 -46.68 -9.07 63.04
N GLU A 247 -45.82 -9.86 62.35
CA GLU A 247 -44.54 -9.46 61.72
C GLU A 247 -43.97 -8.12 62.23
N GLN A 248 -43.17 -8.18 63.30
CA GLN A 248 -42.85 -7.02 64.14
C GLN A 248 -42.25 -5.84 63.34
N ILE A 249 -41.40 -6.15 62.35
CA ILE A 249 -40.79 -5.19 61.44
C ILE A 249 -40.90 -5.73 60.03
N VAL A 250 -41.47 -4.94 59.11
CA VAL A 250 -41.42 -5.22 57.67
C VAL A 250 -40.74 -4.07 56.95
N ILE A 251 -39.63 -4.40 56.29
CA ILE A 251 -38.89 -3.51 55.38
C ILE A 251 -39.09 -4.07 53.97
N SER A 252 -39.96 -3.47 53.16
CA SER A 252 -40.10 -3.92 51.78
C SER A 252 -38.81 -3.62 51.03
N LYS A 253 -38.14 -4.64 50.45
CA LYS A 253 -36.93 -4.46 49.63
C LYS A 253 -37.21 -3.39 48.56
N LYS A 254 -36.46 -2.29 48.59
CA LYS A 254 -36.44 -1.31 47.49
C LYS A 254 -36.13 -2.08 46.20
N GLN A 255 -36.98 -1.97 45.19
CA GLN A 255 -36.71 -2.57 43.88
C GLN A 255 -35.40 -1.95 43.37
N ARG A 256 -34.35 -2.76 43.25
CA ARG A 256 -33.06 -2.30 42.74
C ARG A 256 -33.25 -1.87 41.29
N GLN A 257 -32.62 -0.76 40.89
CA GLN A 257 -32.66 -0.32 39.50
C GLN A 257 -31.88 -1.28 38.62
N ASN A 258 -32.41 -1.56 37.44
CA ASN A 258 -31.71 -2.32 36.41
C ASN A 258 -30.51 -1.51 35.90
N THR A 259 -29.44 -2.22 35.56
CA THR A 259 -28.21 -1.63 35.03
C THR A 259 -27.92 -2.15 33.64
N LYS A 260 -27.08 -1.43 32.91
CA LYS A 260 -26.50 -1.84 31.64
C LYS A 260 -24.99 -1.59 31.66
N ILE A 261 -24.24 -2.53 31.09
CA ILE A 261 -22.81 -2.39 30.86
C ILE A 261 -22.63 -1.83 29.45
N ILE A 262 -21.83 -0.78 29.32
CA ILE A 262 -21.45 -0.15 28.05
C ILE A 262 -19.99 -0.50 27.81
N ALA A 263 -19.76 -1.37 26.83
CA ALA A 263 -18.45 -1.75 26.30
C ALA A 263 -18.61 -2.11 24.82
N ASN A 264 -17.64 -1.73 23.99
CA ASN A 264 -17.71 -1.93 22.54
C ASN A 264 -16.70 -3.00 22.10
N SER A 265 -17.06 -3.77 21.07
CA SER A 265 -16.10 -4.67 20.40
C SER A 265 -15.04 -3.85 19.66
N PHE A 266 -13.78 -4.28 19.69
CA PHE A 266 -12.68 -3.56 19.06
C PHE A 266 -11.56 -4.51 18.61
N THR A 267 -10.66 -3.98 17.78
CA THR A 267 -9.45 -4.65 17.33
C THR A 267 -8.23 -4.00 17.98
N SER A 268 -7.28 -4.80 18.44
CA SER A 268 -6.12 -4.38 19.23
C SER A 268 -4.85 -5.14 18.84
N THR A 269 -3.72 -4.70 19.37
CA THR A 269 -2.43 -5.40 19.34
C THR A 269 -2.16 -6.07 20.68
N ALA A 270 -1.37 -7.15 20.69
CA ALA A 270 -1.15 -7.98 21.88
C ALA A 270 -0.73 -7.18 23.13
N ASN A 271 0.04 -6.10 22.95
CA ASN A 271 0.64 -5.33 24.04
C ASN A 271 -0.20 -4.11 24.48
N SER A 272 -1.33 -3.82 23.85
CA SER A 272 -2.13 -2.61 24.12
C SER A 272 -3.63 -2.90 24.33
N THR A 273 -3.99 -4.13 24.69
CA THR A 273 -5.40 -4.53 24.79
C THR A 273 -6.00 -4.09 26.12
N VAL A 274 -6.66 -2.92 26.11
CA VAL A 274 -7.41 -2.39 27.25
C VAL A 274 -8.90 -2.42 26.95
N VAL A 275 -9.70 -3.06 27.80
CA VAL A 275 -11.16 -3.07 27.71
C VAL A 275 -11.71 -1.99 28.65
N PRO A 276 -12.17 -0.83 28.13
CA PRO A 276 -12.89 0.15 28.93
C PRO A 276 -14.31 -0.33 29.20
N VAL A 277 -14.78 -0.14 30.42
CA VAL A 277 -16.12 -0.55 30.84
C VAL A 277 -16.78 0.60 31.60
N ILE A 278 -17.98 0.98 31.17
CA ILE A 278 -18.83 1.94 31.86
C ILE A 278 -20.11 1.22 32.29
N VAL A 279 -20.59 1.47 33.51
CA VAL A 279 -21.84 0.91 34.01
C VAL A 279 -22.81 2.04 34.31
N LYS A 280 -24.04 1.93 33.82
CA LYS A 280 -25.12 2.90 34.09
C LYS A 280 -26.40 2.18 34.50
N THR A 281 -27.37 2.92 35.03
CA THR A 281 -28.74 2.43 35.12
C THR A 281 -29.35 2.31 33.71
N THR A 282 -30.45 1.57 33.57
CA THR A 282 -31.19 1.50 32.29
C THR A 282 -31.65 2.87 31.80
N ASP A 283 -31.87 3.81 32.72
CA ASP A 283 -32.26 5.20 32.48
C ASP A 283 -31.06 6.15 32.31
N ASP A 284 -29.87 5.61 32.02
CA ASP A 284 -28.63 6.34 31.74
C ASP A 284 -28.03 7.18 32.89
N LEU A 285 -28.42 6.91 34.13
CA LEU A 285 -27.81 7.51 35.31
C LEU A 285 -26.52 6.77 35.72
N SER A 286 -25.59 7.51 36.32
CA SER A 286 -24.34 6.97 36.85
C SER A 286 -24.60 6.07 38.07
N VAL A 287 -23.87 4.96 38.17
CA VAL A 287 -23.87 4.10 39.36
C VAL A 287 -22.79 4.54 40.35
N VAL A 288 -23.10 4.49 41.64
CA VAL A 288 -22.19 4.96 42.70
C VAL A 288 -21.34 3.86 43.35
N ASP A 289 -21.60 2.58 43.04
CA ASP A 289 -20.83 1.44 43.57
C ASP A 289 -20.83 0.23 42.62
N GLY A 290 -20.08 -0.81 43.01
CA GLY A 290 -20.13 -2.15 42.44
C GLY A 290 -18.83 -2.61 41.79
N ASN A 291 -18.80 -3.89 41.44
CA ASN A 291 -17.66 -4.55 40.83
C ASN A 291 -18.03 -5.10 39.46
N VAL A 292 -17.09 -5.06 38.52
CA VAL A 292 -17.20 -5.75 37.23
C VAL A 292 -16.24 -6.93 37.24
N THR A 293 -16.70 -8.09 36.80
CA THR A 293 -15.88 -9.27 36.55
C THR A 293 -15.78 -9.53 35.06
N LEU A 294 -14.56 -9.70 34.56
CA LEU A 294 -14.26 -10.01 33.17
C LEU A 294 -13.91 -11.50 33.02
N TYR A 295 -14.50 -12.13 32.01
CA TYR A 295 -14.20 -13.48 31.57
C TYR A 295 -13.74 -13.46 30.11
N ILE A 296 -12.74 -14.28 29.77
CA ILE A 296 -12.24 -14.46 28.41
C ILE A 296 -12.56 -15.90 27.98
N ASN A 297 -13.34 -16.07 26.91
CA ASN A 297 -13.83 -17.37 26.45
C ASN A 297 -14.48 -18.18 27.58
N ASN A 298 -15.30 -17.51 28.40
CA ASN A 298 -15.95 -18.01 29.62
C ASN A 298 -15.04 -18.38 30.81
N ASN A 299 -13.73 -18.28 30.69
CA ASN A 299 -12.82 -18.45 31.83
C ASN A 299 -12.67 -17.13 32.60
N PHE A 300 -12.70 -17.20 33.93
CA PHE A 300 -12.49 -16.04 34.78
C PHE A 300 -11.11 -15.41 34.49
N PHE A 301 -11.09 -14.08 34.33
CA PHE A 301 -9.85 -13.33 34.15
C PHE A 301 -9.54 -12.47 35.39
N LYS A 302 -10.43 -11.50 35.70
CA LYS A 302 -10.21 -10.56 36.81
C LYS A 302 -11.51 -9.88 37.23
N THR A 303 -11.59 -9.48 38.49
CA THR A 303 -12.62 -8.57 39.02
C THR A 303 -12.00 -7.22 39.36
N GLN A 304 -12.72 -6.14 39.09
CA GLN A 304 -12.27 -4.77 39.36
C GLN A 304 -13.43 -3.91 39.87
N GLN A 305 -13.14 -3.06 40.86
CA GLN A 305 -14.12 -2.14 41.43
C GLN A 305 -14.32 -0.94 40.51
N LEU A 306 -15.55 -0.44 40.43
CA LEU A 306 -15.85 0.80 39.72
C LEU A 306 -15.28 2.01 40.46
N SER A 307 -14.75 2.96 39.69
CA SER A 307 -14.44 4.32 40.13
C SER A 307 -15.23 5.28 39.25
N ASN A 308 -16.12 6.09 39.83
CA ASN A 308 -16.99 7.02 39.08
C ASN A 308 -17.76 6.36 37.92
N SER A 309 -18.40 5.20 38.16
CA SER A 309 -19.13 4.41 37.14
C SER A 309 -18.27 3.73 36.06
N GLU A 310 -16.94 3.81 36.13
CA GLU A 310 -16.05 3.26 35.10
C GLU A 310 -14.98 2.31 35.68
N THR A 311 -14.45 1.43 34.83
CA THR A 311 -13.27 0.60 35.12
C THR A 311 -12.56 0.18 33.82
N ARG A 312 -11.32 -0.29 33.92
CA ARG A 312 -10.49 -0.68 32.75
C ARG A 312 -9.77 -1.99 33.02
N PHE A 313 -9.87 -2.95 32.09
CA PHE A 313 -9.11 -4.21 32.16
C PHE A 313 -7.97 -4.20 31.16
N ASN A 314 -6.74 -4.39 31.64
CA ASN A 314 -5.56 -4.55 30.80
C ASN A 314 -5.27 -6.04 30.57
N LEU A 315 -5.19 -6.47 29.31
CA LEU A 315 -5.10 -7.87 28.88
C LEU A 315 -3.71 -8.17 28.26
N GLU A 316 -2.63 -7.82 28.95
CA GLU A 316 -1.23 -7.79 28.45
C GLU A 316 -0.63 -9.14 27.98
N THR A 317 -1.42 -10.21 27.89
CA THR A 317 -0.94 -11.57 27.59
C THR A 317 -1.75 -12.28 26.51
N LEU A 318 -2.64 -11.59 25.79
CA LEU A 318 -3.41 -12.23 24.73
C LEU A 318 -2.56 -12.45 23.47
N THR A 319 -2.49 -13.69 23.01
CA THR A 319 -1.96 -14.03 21.68
C THR A 319 -2.88 -13.53 20.58
N SER A 320 -2.42 -13.51 19.33
CA SER A 320 -3.29 -13.16 18.19
C SER A 320 -4.49 -14.09 18.08
N GLY A 321 -5.67 -13.54 17.86
CA GLY A 321 -6.93 -14.29 17.80
C GLY A 321 -8.15 -13.44 18.13
N THR A 322 -9.33 -14.03 17.98
CA THR A 322 -10.59 -13.39 18.38
C THR A 322 -11.04 -13.98 19.71
N TYR A 323 -11.29 -13.12 20.70
CA TYR A 323 -11.70 -13.50 22.04
C TYR A 323 -13.12 -13.00 22.32
N SER A 324 -13.96 -13.89 22.83
CA SER A 324 -15.25 -13.50 23.39
C SER A 324 -15.03 -13.05 24.84
N VAL A 325 -15.26 -11.77 25.11
CA VAL A 325 -15.09 -11.18 26.43
C VAL A 325 -16.44 -10.93 27.05
N ARG A 326 -16.74 -11.63 28.14
CA ARG A 326 -17.98 -11.52 28.90
C ARG A 326 -17.74 -10.71 30.16
N LEU A 327 -18.55 -9.68 30.37
CA LEU A 327 -18.51 -8.77 31.51
C LEU A 327 -19.73 -9.01 32.38
N GLU A 328 -19.55 -9.08 33.68
CA GLU A 328 -20.63 -9.19 34.66
C GLU A 328 -20.49 -8.12 35.74
N TYR A 329 -21.54 -7.35 35.96
CA TYR A 329 -21.60 -6.33 37.00
C TYR A 329 -22.42 -6.82 38.20
N TYR A 330 -21.89 -6.59 39.40
CA TYR A 330 -22.53 -6.93 40.67
C TYR A 330 -22.47 -5.77 41.67
N SER A 331 -23.57 -5.54 42.38
CA SER A 331 -23.71 -4.53 43.42
C SER A 331 -24.75 -4.95 44.48
N ASN A 332 -24.62 -4.38 45.67
CA ASN A 332 -25.58 -4.55 46.76
C ASN A 332 -26.81 -3.62 46.64
N ILE A 333 -26.73 -2.57 45.81
CA ILE A 333 -27.79 -1.56 45.64
C ILE A 333 -28.45 -1.58 44.26
N TYR A 334 -27.75 -2.08 43.22
CA TYR A 334 -28.26 -2.19 41.86
C TYR A 334 -28.48 -3.65 41.43
N ASN A 335 -29.32 -3.89 40.42
CA ASN A 335 -29.45 -5.23 39.83
C ASN A 335 -28.23 -5.56 38.96
N LYS A 336 -27.89 -6.85 38.91
CA LYS A 336 -26.82 -7.38 38.05
C LYS A 336 -27.12 -7.13 36.58
N SER A 337 -26.08 -6.94 35.78
CA SER A 337 -26.16 -6.89 34.33
C SER A 337 -24.95 -7.57 33.70
N THR A 338 -25.11 -8.00 32.46
CA THR A 338 -24.06 -8.68 31.70
C THR A 338 -23.93 -8.08 30.31
N ALA A 339 -22.74 -8.14 29.73
CA ALA A 339 -22.48 -7.79 28.34
C ALA A 339 -21.41 -8.72 27.77
N THR A 340 -21.47 -8.96 26.46
CA THR A 340 -20.45 -9.71 25.74
C THR A 340 -19.95 -8.85 24.59
N ILE A 341 -18.64 -8.71 24.48
CA ILE A 341 -17.95 -8.04 23.37
C ILE A 341 -16.98 -9.02 22.71
N ASN A 342 -16.61 -8.73 21.47
CA ASN A 342 -15.53 -9.42 20.77
C ASN A 342 -14.28 -8.52 20.76
N VAL A 343 -13.16 -9.07 21.23
CA VAL A 343 -11.85 -8.42 21.16
C VAL A 343 -10.97 -9.19 20.20
N LYS A 344 -10.59 -8.55 19.09
CA LYS A 344 -9.74 -9.15 18.06
C LYS A 344 -8.31 -8.66 18.22
N VAL A 345 -7.38 -9.56 18.50
CA VAL A 345 -5.95 -9.25 18.66
C VAL A 345 -5.22 -9.65 17.38
N LEU A 346 -4.65 -8.66 16.68
CA LEU A 346 -3.90 -8.89 15.43
C LEU A 346 -2.42 -9.22 15.71
N SER A 347 -1.83 -10.07 14.87
CA SER A 347 -0.38 -10.28 14.86
C SER A 347 0.32 -9.26 13.95
N THR A 348 1.63 -9.12 14.08
CA THR A 348 2.47 -8.41 13.10
C THR A 348 2.83 -9.32 11.92
N ALA A 349 2.95 -8.72 10.74
CA ALA A 349 3.52 -9.35 9.56
C ALA A 349 4.63 -8.45 8.99
N THR A 350 5.63 -9.07 8.36
CA THR A 350 6.78 -8.41 7.74
C THR A 350 6.78 -8.72 6.25
N ILE A 351 6.94 -7.70 5.41
CA ILE A 351 7.14 -7.86 3.97
C ILE A 351 8.65 -7.89 3.70
N ASN A 352 9.13 -8.95 3.06
CA ASN A 352 10.48 -9.02 2.53
C ASN A 352 10.44 -8.80 1.02
N ILE A 353 11.07 -7.71 0.59
CA ILE A 353 11.27 -7.37 -0.80
C ILE A 353 12.65 -6.70 -0.92
N ASN A 354 13.41 -7.10 -1.93
CA ASN A 354 14.79 -6.62 -2.13
C ASN A 354 14.85 -5.59 -3.26
N PRO A 355 15.83 -4.66 -3.22
CA PRO A 355 16.14 -3.83 -4.37
C PRO A 355 16.50 -4.68 -5.59
N ALA A 356 16.18 -4.18 -6.79
CA ALA A 356 16.48 -4.86 -8.03
C ALA A 356 16.94 -3.88 -9.12
N THR A 357 17.69 -4.39 -10.10
CA THR A 357 18.19 -3.63 -11.23
C THR A 357 17.88 -4.35 -12.54
N TYR A 358 17.32 -3.63 -13.50
CA TYR A 358 16.93 -4.12 -14.84
C TYR A 358 17.37 -3.13 -15.91
N ASN A 359 17.37 -3.55 -17.17
CA ASN A 359 17.58 -2.64 -18.30
C ASN A 359 16.23 -2.21 -18.90
N TYR A 360 16.19 -1.02 -19.49
CA TYR A 360 15.02 -0.54 -20.22
C TYR A 360 14.58 -1.57 -21.29
N GLY A 361 13.28 -1.89 -21.32
CA GLY A 361 12.68 -2.86 -22.23
C GLY A 361 12.61 -4.30 -21.70
N GLU A 362 13.26 -4.62 -20.57
CA GLU A 362 13.13 -5.91 -19.92
C GLU A 362 11.79 -6.05 -19.17
N ARG A 363 11.28 -7.28 -19.09
CA ARG A 363 10.15 -7.62 -18.21
C ARG A 363 10.67 -7.76 -16.79
N ILE A 364 10.12 -6.97 -15.87
CA ILE A 364 10.53 -6.92 -14.48
C ILE A 364 9.69 -7.92 -13.69
N GLU A 365 10.35 -8.76 -12.88
CA GLU A 365 9.72 -9.81 -12.07
C GLU A 365 10.36 -9.82 -10.68
N MET A 366 9.84 -9.00 -9.76
CA MET A 366 10.37 -8.89 -8.39
C MET A 366 9.61 -9.81 -7.44
N PRO A 367 10.25 -10.87 -6.90
CA PRO A 367 9.63 -11.69 -5.86
C PRO A 367 9.55 -10.91 -4.54
N TYR A 368 8.47 -11.13 -3.81
CA TYR A 368 8.32 -10.67 -2.44
C TYR A 368 7.59 -11.75 -1.65
N ASN A 369 7.90 -11.86 -0.36
CA ASN A 369 7.14 -12.73 0.54
C ASN A 369 6.77 -12.01 1.83
N ILE A 370 5.74 -12.53 2.49
CA ILE A 370 5.17 -11.95 3.70
C ILE A 370 5.16 -13.02 4.77
N VAL A 371 5.76 -12.70 5.92
CA VAL A 371 5.94 -13.62 7.04
C VAL A 371 5.34 -13.06 8.32
N ASP A 372 4.87 -13.93 9.21
CA ASP A 372 4.40 -13.57 10.55
C ASP A 372 5.57 -13.27 11.52
N SER A 373 5.25 -12.96 12.77
CA SER A 373 6.24 -12.70 13.84
C SER A 373 7.10 -13.91 14.21
N LYS A 374 6.71 -15.12 13.80
CA LYS A 374 7.45 -16.37 13.98
C LYS A 374 8.20 -16.78 12.71
N ASN A 375 8.24 -15.90 11.71
CA ASN A 375 8.88 -16.10 10.42
C ASN A 375 8.22 -17.20 9.56
N ASN A 376 6.95 -17.52 9.80
CA ASN A 376 6.17 -18.42 8.92
C ASN A 376 5.49 -17.60 7.82
N GLU A 377 5.39 -18.15 6.61
CA GLU A 377 4.67 -17.47 5.52
C GLU A 377 3.18 -17.34 5.81
N VAL A 378 2.62 -16.17 5.51
CA VAL A 378 1.19 -15.91 5.60
C VAL A 378 0.47 -16.48 4.37
N ASN A 379 -0.75 -16.99 4.54
CA ASN A 379 -1.45 -17.74 3.48
C ASN A 379 -2.58 -16.98 2.77
N ALA A 380 -2.96 -15.79 3.28
CA ALA A 380 -4.07 -15.00 2.74
C ALA A 380 -3.92 -13.52 3.07
N GLY A 381 -4.60 -12.66 2.31
CA GLY A 381 -4.65 -11.21 2.49
C GLY A 381 -4.60 -10.48 1.15
N THR A 382 -4.68 -9.16 1.18
CA THR A 382 -4.65 -8.32 -0.03
C THR A 382 -3.36 -7.51 -0.04
N VAL A 383 -2.70 -7.49 -1.19
CA VAL A 383 -1.52 -6.68 -1.43
C VAL A 383 -1.86 -5.61 -2.45
N THR A 384 -1.44 -4.38 -2.15
CA THR A 384 -1.39 -3.27 -3.10
C THR A 384 0.06 -2.92 -3.35
N VAL A 385 0.45 -2.88 -4.62
CA VAL A 385 1.78 -2.45 -5.05
C VAL A 385 1.64 -1.09 -5.71
N THR A 386 2.42 -0.13 -5.23
CA THR A 386 2.58 1.17 -5.86
C THR A 386 4.00 1.34 -6.39
N MET A 387 4.12 2.08 -7.49
CA MET A 387 5.38 2.56 -8.05
C MET A 387 5.31 4.08 -8.13
N ASP A 388 6.26 4.78 -7.51
CA ASP A 388 6.29 6.25 -7.44
C ASP A 388 4.95 6.86 -7.00
N ASN A 389 4.34 6.24 -5.97
CA ASN A 389 3.03 6.57 -5.41
C ASN A 389 1.80 6.27 -6.29
N ALA A 390 1.96 5.74 -7.50
CA ALA A 390 0.85 5.29 -8.35
C ALA A 390 0.56 3.79 -8.13
N ILE A 391 -0.71 3.41 -7.98
CA ILE A 391 -1.11 2.00 -7.86
C ILE A 391 -0.85 1.28 -9.18
N VAL A 392 -0.02 0.25 -9.13
CA VAL A 392 0.24 -0.61 -10.29
C VAL A 392 -0.58 -1.89 -10.24
N PHE A 393 -0.77 -2.43 -9.04
CA PHE A 393 -1.53 -3.67 -8.84
C PHE A 393 -2.19 -3.70 -7.47
N THR A 394 -3.38 -4.30 -7.40
CA THR A 394 -4.00 -4.74 -6.15
C THR A 394 -4.60 -6.12 -6.36
N GLY A 395 -4.35 -7.04 -5.43
CA GLY A 395 -4.92 -8.38 -5.51
C GLY A 395 -4.59 -9.25 -4.30
N ASN A 396 -5.05 -10.51 -4.36
CA ASN A 396 -4.84 -11.46 -3.27
C ASN A 396 -3.40 -11.98 -3.25
N TYR A 397 -2.80 -11.99 -2.07
CA TYR A 397 -1.47 -12.55 -1.86
C TYR A 397 -1.50 -14.08 -1.87
N ASN A 398 -0.51 -14.67 -2.52
CA ASN A 398 -0.14 -16.08 -2.42
C ASN A 398 1.39 -16.22 -2.33
N GLN A 399 1.87 -17.40 -1.92
CA GLN A 399 3.30 -17.66 -1.68
C GLN A 399 4.19 -17.53 -2.94
N ASN A 400 3.62 -17.52 -4.14
CA ASN A 400 4.35 -17.34 -5.41
C ASN A 400 4.19 -15.94 -6.01
N SER A 401 3.72 -14.96 -5.23
CA SER A 401 3.43 -13.63 -5.73
C SER A 401 4.70 -12.91 -6.20
N ARG A 402 4.60 -12.27 -7.36
CA ARG A 402 5.66 -11.47 -7.97
C ARG A 402 5.07 -10.15 -8.44
N ILE A 403 5.87 -9.09 -8.36
CA ILE A 403 5.56 -7.82 -9.00
C ILE A 403 6.01 -7.93 -10.44
N SER A 404 5.06 -7.88 -11.37
CA SER A 404 5.31 -8.00 -12.81
C SER A 404 5.07 -6.65 -13.48
N LEU A 405 6.12 -6.04 -14.04
CA LEU A 405 6.06 -4.73 -14.68
C LEU A 405 6.68 -4.78 -16.08
N THR A 406 6.16 -3.98 -16.99
CA THR A 406 6.70 -3.81 -18.35
C THR A 406 6.65 -2.34 -18.76
N GLY A 407 7.53 -1.94 -19.67
CA GLY A 407 7.53 -0.57 -20.22
C GLY A 407 7.94 0.51 -19.21
N ILE A 408 8.69 0.16 -18.18
CA ILE A 408 9.17 1.12 -17.17
C ILE A 408 10.30 1.94 -17.76
N SER A 409 10.23 3.26 -17.63
CA SER A 409 11.25 4.19 -18.12
C SER A 409 12.59 4.01 -17.41
N GLY A 410 13.68 4.49 -18.01
CA GLY A 410 14.97 4.53 -17.34
C GLY A 410 14.96 5.48 -16.15
N GLY A 411 15.52 5.05 -15.01
CA GLY A 411 15.54 5.82 -13.77
C GLY A 411 15.49 4.96 -12.51
N THR A 412 15.41 5.62 -11.36
CA THR A 412 15.15 4.98 -10.06
C THR A 412 13.67 5.14 -9.72
N HIS A 413 13.03 4.04 -9.36
CA HIS A 413 11.60 3.98 -9.03
C HIS A 413 11.40 3.40 -7.63
N ASP A 414 10.51 4.00 -6.85
CA ASP A 414 10.15 3.50 -5.52
C ASP A 414 9.02 2.49 -5.64
N ILE A 415 9.29 1.23 -5.27
CA ILE A 415 8.31 0.16 -5.21
C ILE A 415 7.87 -0.01 -3.77
N THR A 416 6.59 0.30 -3.51
CA THR A 416 5.99 0.13 -2.19
C THR A 416 4.96 -0.99 -2.23
N VAL A 417 5.14 -1.98 -1.35
CA VAL A 417 4.20 -3.07 -1.14
C VAL A 417 3.46 -2.80 0.16
N LYS A 418 2.14 -2.72 0.08
CA LYS A 418 1.25 -2.62 1.24
C LYS A 418 0.46 -3.91 1.36
N TYR A 419 0.50 -4.53 2.53
CA TYR A 419 -0.24 -5.73 2.86
C TYR A 419 -1.33 -5.41 3.87
N ASN A 420 -2.56 -5.83 3.58
CA ASN A 420 -3.72 -5.71 4.45
C ASN A 420 -4.35 -7.10 4.67
N SER A 421 -4.77 -7.38 5.89
CA SER A 421 -5.38 -8.65 6.25
C SER A 421 -6.29 -8.48 7.47
N ASP A 422 -7.27 -9.36 7.59
CA ASP A 422 -8.08 -9.48 8.80
C ASP A 422 -7.30 -10.08 9.98
N SER A 423 -6.18 -10.76 9.74
CA SER A 423 -5.43 -11.48 10.80
C SER A 423 -4.17 -10.76 11.28
N TYR A 424 -3.71 -9.78 10.51
CA TYR A 424 -2.44 -9.09 10.73
C TYR A 424 -2.61 -7.58 10.62
N LEU A 425 -1.75 -6.83 11.32
CA LEU A 425 -1.66 -5.39 11.14
C LEU A 425 -1.29 -5.02 9.70
N ASN A 426 -1.85 -3.91 9.23
CA ASN A 426 -1.48 -3.34 7.94
C ASN A 426 0.00 -2.99 7.95
N THR A 427 0.76 -3.59 7.05
CA THR A 427 2.20 -3.44 6.98
C THR A 427 2.58 -2.89 5.61
N THR A 428 3.61 -2.07 5.55
CA THR A 428 4.08 -1.46 4.29
C THR A 428 5.60 -1.50 4.25
N LYS A 429 6.15 -1.81 3.08
CA LYS A 429 7.58 -1.82 2.84
C LYS A 429 7.88 -1.20 1.48
N THR A 430 8.84 -0.29 1.47
CA THR A 430 9.34 0.35 0.25
C THR A 430 10.74 -0.16 -0.06
N THR A 431 11.02 -0.38 -1.34
CA THR A 431 12.32 -0.71 -1.90
C THR A 431 12.53 0.02 -3.22
N THR A 432 13.75 0.05 -3.73
CA THR A 432 14.10 0.73 -4.97
C THR A 432 14.23 -0.25 -6.14
N LEU A 433 13.68 0.13 -7.29
CA LEU A 433 13.89 -0.50 -8.59
C LEU A 433 14.73 0.45 -9.46
N GLN A 434 15.89 -0.02 -9.91
CA GLN A 434 16.74 0.73 -10.84
C GLN A 434 16.54 0.20 -12.27
N VAL A 435 16.16 1.07 -13.21
CA VAL A 435 16.09 0.74 -14.64
C VAL A 435 17.20 1.49 -15.37
N ASN A 436 18.20 0.75 -15.84
CA ASN A 436 19.34 1.29 -16.57
C ASN A 436 18.95 1.68 -17.99
N LYS A 437 19.47 2.82 -18.45
CA LYS A 437 19.38 3.23 -19.85
C LYS A 437 20.18 2.27 -20.73
N VAL A 438 19.71 2.03 -21.95
CA VAL A 438 20.39 1.17 -22.94
C VAL A 438 21.05 2.00 -24.05
N GLU A 439 22.06 1.45 -24.72
CA GLU A 439 22.77 2.15 -25.80
C GLU A 439 21.85 2.51 -26.98
N SER A 440 22.16 3.63 -27.65
CA SER A 440 21.52 4.07 -28.90
C SER A 440 22.55 4.36 -30.00
N ASN A 441 22.14 4.27 -31.26
CA ASN A 441 22.95 4.53 -32.44
C ASN A 441 22.25 5.51 -33.38
N ILE A 442 23.02 6.37 -34.06
CA ILE A 442 22.53 7.32 -35.07
C ILE A 442 23.04 6.94 -36.46
N PHE A 443 22.12 6.83 -37.40
CA PHE A 443 22.40 6.61 -38.82
C PHE A 443 21.97 7.84 -39.64
N VAL A 444 22.97 8.53 -40.17
CA VAL A 444 22.83 9.65 -41.10
C VAL A 444 24.11 9.74 -41.94
N ASP A 445 23.96 10.00 -43.23
CA ASP A 445 25.06 10.15 -44.17
C ASP A 445 25.37 11.62 -44.46
N ASP A 446 26.54 11.87 -45.05
CA ASP A 446 26.84 13.15 -45.67
C ASP A 446 25.84 13.45 -46.80
N LEU A 447 25.41 14.69 -46.94
CA LEU A 447 24.31 15.06 -47.83
C LEU A 447 24.68 16.22 -48.75
N GLN A 448 24.13 16.17 -49.96
CA GLN A 448 24.11 17.31 -50.87
C GLN A 448 22.67 17.79 -51.04
N LYS A 449 22.47 19.09 -50.91
CA LYS A 449 21.17 19.75 -51.10
C LYS A 449 21.38 21.02 -51.92
N LYS A 450 20.34 21.46 -52.62
CA LYS A 450 20.34 22.76 -53.29
C LYS A 450 19.99 23.85 -52.28
N ILE A 451 20.37 25.10 -52.57
CA ILE A 451 19.96 26.24 -51.77
C ILE A 451 18.43 26.32 -51.73
N SER A 452 17.89 26.30 -50.52
CA SER A 452 16.48 26.42 -50.21
C SER A 452 16.33 27.12 -48.87
N GLN A 453 15.16 27.70 -48.59
CA GLN A 453 14.88 28.27 -47.27
C GLN A 453 14.95 27.20 -46.16
N GLU A 454 14.62 25.96 -46.51
CA GLU A 454 14.52 24.82 -45.58
C GLU A 454 15.22 23.59 -46.14
N VAL A 455 16.10 22.97 -45.36
CA VAL A 455 16.82 21.76 -45.71
C VAL A 455 16.46 20.64 -44.74
N TYR A 456 15.99 19.51 -45.28
CA TYR A 456 15.59 18.34 -44.49
C TYR A 456 16.69 17.27 -44.50
N ILE A 457 17.14 16.87 -43.31
CA ILE A 457 18.16 15.85 -43.07
C ILE A 457 17.46 14.60 -42.50
N PRO A 458 17.38 13.47 -43.23
CA PRO A 458 16.84 12.23 -42.71
C PRO A 458 17.82 11.59 -41.72
N VAL A 459 17.33 11.22 -40.54
CA VAL A 459 18.10 10.58 -39.48
C VAL A 459 17.31 9.38 -38.93
N THR A 460 17.97 8.23 -38.84
CA THR A 460 17.41 7.03 -38.20
C THR A 460 18.15 6.80 -36.88
N VAL A 461 17.40 6.50 -35.82
CA VAL A 461 17.97 6.17 -34.50
C VAL A 461 17.54 4.77 -34.11
N THR A 462 18.46 3.97 -33.60
CA THR A 462 18.17 2.59 -33.19
C THR A 462 18.77 2.26 -31.82
N ASP A 463 18.27 1.19 -31.20
CA ASP A 463 18.89 0.61 -30.01
C ASP A 463 20.14 -0.23 -30.36
N SER A 464 20.75 -0.85 -29.36
CA SER A 464 21.89 -1.77 -29.50
C SER A 464 21.60 -3.02 -30.35
N LEU A 465 20.31 -3.37 -30.53
CA LEU A 465 19.84 -4.48 -31.36
C LEU A 465 19.45 -4.00 -32.78
N ASN A 466 19.59 -2.70 -33.06
CA ASN A 466 19.15 -2.02 -34.27
C ASN A 466 17.64 -1.99 -34.50
N ASN A 467 16.84 -2.15 -33.45
CA ASN A 467 15.41 -1.84 -33.53
C ASN A 467 15.24 -0.34 -33.61
N SER A 468 14.29 0.12 -34.42
CA SER A 468 14.01 1.55 -34.56
C SER A 468 13.54 2.12 -33.22
N ILE A 469 14.21 3.16 -32.74
CA ILE A 469 13.75 3.89 -31.57
C ILE A 469 12.72 4.92 -32.04
N THR A 470 11.56 4.95 -31.40
CA THR A 470 10.42 5.81 -31.77
C THR A 470 10.10 6.87 -30.69
N SER A 471 11.10 7.21 -29.87
CA SER A 471 10.98 8.22 -28.81
C SER A 471 12.32 8.91 -28.54
N GLY A 472 12.30 10.05 -27.84
CA GLY A 472 13.49 10.88 -27.58
C GLY A 472 13.62 12.05 -28.54
N THR A 473 14.77 12.73 -28.52
CA THR A 473 14.97 13.99 -29.23
C THR A 473 16.28 13.98 -30.00
N LEU A 474 16.21 14.35 -31.28
CA LEU A 474 17.36 14.64 -32.13
C LEU A 474 17.62 16.15 -32.16
N ASN A 475 18.87 16.54 -32.05
CA ASN A 475 19.33 17.92 -32.18
C ASN A 475 20.44 18.00 -33.23
N ALA A 476 20.43 19.04 -34.06
CA ALA A 476 21.51 19.35 -34.98
C ALA A 476 22.21 20.64 -34.55
N TYR A 477 23.52 20.57 -34.34
CA TYR A 477 24.35 21.72 -34.00
C TYR A 477 25.25 22.11 -35.17
N TYR A 478 25.33 23.42 -35.42
CA TYR A 478 26.29 24.03 -36.33
C TYR A 478 27.14 25.03 -35.53
N ASN A 479 28.46 24.85 -35.52
CA ASN A 479 29.38 25.64 -34.68
C ASN A 479 28.94 25.69 -33.20
N ASN A 480 28.52 24.56 -32.64
CA ASN A 480 27.98 24.42 -31.27
C ASN A 480 26.68 25.20 -30.98
N ILE A 481 26.03 25.75 -32.00
CA ILE A 481 24.72 26.41 -31.88
C ILE A 481 23.65 25.46 -32.41
N SER A 482 22.60 25.20 -31.62
CA SER A 482 21.47 24.38 -32.06
C SER A 482 20.75 25.04 -33.23
N LYS A 483 20.61 24.32 -34.34
CA LYS A 483 19.96 24.78 -35.58
C LYS A 483 18.64 24.08 -35.86
N ALA A 484 18.47 22.86 -35.35
CA ALA A 484 17.22 22.13 -35.43
C ALA A 484 17.08 21.17 -34.26
N SER A 485 15.83 20.91 -33.88
CA SER A 485 15.45 19.88 -32.94
C SER A 485 14.20 19.18 -33.46
N ALA A 486 14.14 17.86 -33.32
CA ALA A 486 12.99 17.06 -33.72
C ALA A 486 12.76 15.91 -32.73
N ILE A 487 11.49 15.62 -32.45
CA ILE A 487 11.11 14.44 -31.66
C ILE A 487 11.15 13.23 -32.57
N VAL A 488 11.78 12.16 -32.10
CA VAL A 488 11.83 10.89 -32.83
C VAL A 488 10.48 10.20 -32.66
N THR A 489 9.72 10.05 -33.75
CA THR A 489 8.36 9.45 -33.72
C THR A 489 8.18 8.30 -34.72
N SER A 490 9.16 8.10 -35.60
CA SER A 490 9.12 7.09 -36.66
C SER A 490 10.53 6.53 -36.91
N GLN A 491 10.63 5.54 -37.81
CA GLN A 491 11.91 4.94 -38.21
C GLN A 491 12.90 5.97 -38.81
N THR A 492 12.41 7.01 -39.48
CA THR A 492 13.24 8.08 -40.05
C THR A 492 12.66 9.43 -39.67
N THR A 493 13.43 10.18 -38.88
CA THR A 493 13.07 11.52 -38.42
C THR A 493 13.82 12.56 -39.25
N TYR A 494 13.14 13.63 -39.67
CA TYR A 494 13.74 14.67 -40.50
C TYR A 494 14.09 15.90 -39.66
N LEU A 495 15.38 16.26 -39.60
CA LEU A 495 15.83 17.51 -39.01
C LEU A 495 15.74 18.62 -40.05
N LYS A 496 14.99 19.67 -39.71
CA LYS A 496 14.76 20.83 -40.57
C LYS A 496 15.73 21.96 -40.23
N ILE A 497 16.68 22.20 -41.12
CA ILE A 497 17.72 23.23 -40.96
C ILE A 497 17.39 24.44 -41.84
N ASN A 498 17.40 25.63 -41.25
CA ASN A 498 17.12 26.89 -41.96
C ASN A 498 18.39 27.76 -42.04
N GLY A 499 18.49 28.56 -43.11
CA GLY A 499 19.44 29.67 -43.20
C GLY A 499 20.92 29.29 -43.40
N LEU A 500 21.20 28.13 -44.02
CA LEU A 500 22.55 27.80 -44.48
C LEU A 500 22.75 28.30 -45.92
N GLY A 501 23.80 29.11 -46.13
CA GLY A 501 24.18 29.59 -47.46
C GLY A 501 24.82 28.51 -48.33
N ILE A 502 25.22 28.86 -49.56
CA ILE A 502 25.98 27.95 -50.44
C ILE A 502 27.34 27.65 -49.80
N GLY A 503 27.71 26.38 -49.73
CA GLY A 503 28.97 25.94 -49.14
C GLY A 503 28.86 24.61 -48.39
N SER A 504 29.93 24.28 -47.68
CA SER A 504 30.05 23.02 -46.93
C SER A 504 29.92 23.30 -45.43
N HIS A 505 28.97 22.66 -44.78
CA HIS A 505 28.64 22.88 -43.37
C HIS A 505 28.79 21.57 -42.59
N MET A 506 29.65 21.57 -41.57
CA MET A 506 29.79 20.44 -40.66
C MET A 506 28.71 20.53 -39.57
N LEU A 507 27.90 19.50 -39.44
CA LEU A 507 26.84 19.40 -38.44
C LEU A 507 27.17 18.29 -37.46
N ASN A 508 26.94 18.54 -36.16
CA ASN A 508 26.90 17.49 -35.15
C ASN A 508 25.43 17.13 -34.88
N ILE A 509 25.06 15.89 -35.12
CA ILE A 509 23.73 15.36 -34.85
C ILE A 509 23.79 14.58 -33.54
N GLU A 510 22.97 14.94 -32.56
CA GLU A 510 22.93 14.33 -31.24
C GLU A 510 21.53 13.77 -30.95
N TYR A 511 21.46 12.57 -30.38
CA TYR A 511 20.23 11.95 -29.90
C TYR A 511 20.26 11.85 -28.38
N THR A 512 19.17 12.25 -27.73
CA THR A 512 19.01 12.23 -26.27
C THR A 512 17.68 11.60 -25.86
N SER A 513 17.67 10.91 -24.72
CA SER A 513 16.48 10.23 -24.21
C SER A 513 16.55 9.93 -22.71
N ASN A 514 15.38 9.70 -22.11
CA ASN A 514 15.27 9.18 -20.74
C ASN A 514 15.56 7.68 -20.67
N ASN A 515 15.31 6.94 -21.76
CA ASN A 515 15.39 5.48 -21.77
C ASN A 515 16.69 4.96 -22.42
N TYR A 516 17.36 5.82 -23.18
CA TYR A 516 18.56 5.48 -23.93
C TYR A 516 19.71 6.42 -23.60
N LEU A 517 20.94 5.92 -23.70
CA LEU A 517 22.16 6.71 -23.60
C LEU A 517 22.29 7.67 -24.80
N THR A 518 22.88 8.84 -24.56
CA THR A 518 23.13 9.84 -25.61
C THR A 518 24.10 9.29 -26.65
N SER A 519 23.79 9.52 -27.93
CA SER A 519 24.67 9.22 -29.07
C SER A 519 24.82 10.45 -29.95
N SER A 520 25.95 10.57 -30.67
CA SER A 520 26.16 11.68 -31.61
C SER A 520 26.97 11.26 -32.85
N LYS A 521 26.76 11.96 -33.97
CA LYS A 521 27.47 11.75 -35.24
C LYS A 521 27.72 13.07 -35.97
N ASN A 522 28.94 13.27 -36.47
CA ASN A 522 29.27 14.40 -37.34
C ASN A 522 29.00 14.06 -38.81
N ILE A 523 28.41 14.99 -39.55
CA ILE A 523 28.18 14.89 -41.00
C ILE A 523 28.55 16.18 -41.72
N MET A 524 28.86 16.06 -43.01
CA MET A 524 28.98 17.18 -43.93
C MET A 524 27.70 17.36 -44.74
N LEU A 525 27.10 18.55 -44.61
CA LEU A 525 26.02 19.02 -45.46
C LEU A 525 26.59 20.02 -46.48
N THR A 526 26.52 19.67 -47.76
CA THR A 526 26.92 20.56 -48.86
C THR A 526 25.69 21.22 -49.48
N ILE A 527 25.61 22.55 -49.44
CA ILE A 527 24.56 23.34 -50.07
C ILE A 527 25.07 23.91 -51.39
N ASN A 528 24.46 23.49 -52.49
CA ASN A 528 24.82 23.88 -53.85
C ASN A 528 23.87 24.96 -54.41
N PRO A 529 24.30 25.79 -55.38
CA PRO A 529 23.41 26.68 -56.13
C PRO A 529 22.27 25.87 -56.78
N ASP A 530 21.11 26.50 -56.98
CA ASP A 530 20.02 25.83 -57.70
C ASP A 530 20.31 25.77 -59.21
N ASN A 531 20.74 24.61 -59.68
CA ASN A 531 21.00 24.35 -61.09
C ASN A 531 20.77 22.87 -61.45
N ASN A 532 20.90 22.54 -62.74
CA ASN A 532 20.60 21.20 -63.27
C ASN A 532 21.76 20.21 -63.16
N TYR A 533 22.88 20.58 -62.55
CA TYR A 533 24.05 19.72 -62.39
C TYR A 533 24.23 19.25 -60.94
N SER A 534 24.91 18.13 -60.78
CA SER A 534 25.40 17.59 -59.50
C SER A 534 26.80 17.04 -59.69
N ILE A 535 27.59 17.03 -58.61
CA ILE A 535 28.88 16.35 -58.59
C ILE A 535 28.89 15.34 -57.44
N ARG A 536 29.54 14.21 -57.65
CA ARG A 536 29.79 13.22 -56.60
C ARG A 536 31.28 12.95 -56.48
N LEU A 537 31.81 13.04 -55.28
CA LEU A 537 33.15 12.57 -54.95
C LEU A 537 33.14 11.04 -54.91
N ILE A 538 33.96 10.44 -55.76
CA ILE A 538 34.25 9.00 -55.79
C ILE A 538 35.67 8.82 -55.29
N TYR A 539 35.82 7.97 -54.28
CA TYR A 539 37.10 7.72 -53.64
C TYR A 539 37.24 6.23 -53.34
N ASN A 540 38.48 5.77 -53.16
CA ASN A 540 38.72 4.49 -52.52
C ASN A 540 38.45 4.68 -51.02
N PRO A 541 37.52 3.93 -50.41
CA PRO A 541 37.22 4.12 -48.99
C PRO A 541 38.36 3.67 -48.05
N ALA A 542 39.36 2.94 -48.54
CA ALA A 542 40.59 2.62 -47.79
C ALA A 542 41.70 3.66 -48.05
N ILE A 543 41.50 4.91 -47.63
CA ILE A 543 42.50 5.98 -47.79
C ILE A 543 43.54 5.91 -46.67
N GLU A 544 44.81 5.73 -47.00
CA GLU A 544 45.92 5.71 -46.05
C GLU A 544 46.73 7.01 -46.04
N ILE A 545 47.15 7.45 -44.86
CA ILE A 545 48.10 8.55 -44.69
C ILE A 545 49.39 8.29 -45.48
N GLY A 546 49.89 9.30 -46.19
CA GLY A 546 51.14 9.23 -46.95
C GLY A 546 51.04 8.49 -48.29
N THR A 547 49.90 7.85 -48.60
CA THR A 547 49.71 7.13 -49.87
C THR A 547 49.08 8.02 -50.94
N LYS A 548 49.60 7.93 -52.16
CA LYS A 548 49.01 8.57 -53.34
C LYS A 548 47.69 7.88 -53.67
N THR A 549 46.57 8.52 -53.33
CA THR A 549 45.22 8.00 -53.55
C THR A 549 44.53 8.77 -54.67
N LYS A 550 43.94 8.05 -55.62
CA LYS A 550 43.15 8.67 -56.70
C LYS A 550 41.72 8.94 -56.24
N ILE A 551 41.34 10.22 -56.22
CA ILE A 551 39.97 10.67 -56.02
C ILE A 551 39.39 11.18 -57.35
N ARG A 552 38.08 11.04 -57.54
CA ARG A 552 37.39 11.41 -58.78
C ARG A 552 36.14 12.23 -58.50
N GLY A 553 35.85 13.20 -59.34
CA GLY A 553 34.57 13.91 -59.38
C GLY A 553 33.74 13.36 -60.53
N LEU A 554 32.55 12.84 -60.22
CA LEU A 554 31.55 12.43 -61.21
C LEU A 554 30.50 13.52 -61.34
N VAL A 555 30.49 14.21 -62.48
CA VAL A 555 29.54 15.27 -62.80
C VAL A 555 28.34 14.65 -63.52
N LYS A 556 27.13 15.02 -63.13
CA LYS A 556 25.88 14.62 -63.82
C LYS A 556 24.99 15.83 -64.02
N ASN A 557 24.15 15.80 -65.04
CA ASN A 557 23.02 16.72 -65.18
C ASN A 557 21.68 15.99 -65.05
N SER A 558 20.59 16.74 -64.88
CA SER A 558 19.24 16.21 -64.75
C SER A 558 18.74 15.45 -65.98
N GLN A 559 19.35 15.69 -67.15
CA GLN A 559 19.05 15.01 -68.42
C GLN A 559 19.90 13.74 -68.64
N LEU A 560 20.78 13.36 -67.70
CA LEU A 560 21.68 12.19 -67.78
C LEU A 560 22.60 12.16 -69.02
N GLY A 561 22.87 13.31 -69.63
CA GLY A 561 23.76 13.42 -70.79
C GLY A 561 25.24 13.29 -70.43
N THR A 562 26.08 12.92 -71.41
CA THR A 562 27.55 12.89 -71.26
C THR A 562 28.12 14.30 -71.27
N ILE A 563 28.87 14.65 -70.23
CA ILE A 563 29.52 15.94 -70.03
C ILE A 563 31.01 15.81 -70.38
N ASN A 564 31.45 16.64 -71.34
CA ASN A 564 32.83 16.69 -71.86
C ASN A 564 33.45 18.09 -71.80
N SER A 565 32.85 19.00 -71.02
CA SER A 565 33.28 20.39 -70.88
C SER A 565 33.25 20.82 -69.42
N GLY A 566 33.97 21.90 -69.09
CA GLY A 566 34.16 22.37 -67.71
C GLY A 566 35.35 21.72 -67.00
N ILE A 567 35.57 22.11 -65.75
CA ILE A 567 36.70 21.66 -64.90
C ILE A 567 36.21 21.26 -63.51
N VAL A 568 36.88 20.29 -62.89
CA VAL A 568 36.69 19.94 -61.47
C VAL A 568 37.93 20.32 -60.68
N ARG A 569 37.76 21.13 -59.64
CA ARG A 569 38.80 21.45 -58.65
C ARG A 569 38.68 20.51 -57.45
N PHE A 570 39.80 19.99 -56.98
CA PHE A 570 39.88 19.04 -55.88
C PHE A 570 40.52 19.71 -54.66
N TYR A 571 40.00 19.41 -53.47
CA TYR A 571 40.50 19.93 -52.21
C TYR A 571 40.61 18.84 -51.14
N TYR A 572 41.62 18.98 -50.28
CA TYR A 572 41.84 18.17 -49.08
C TYR A 572 42.03 19.11 -47.89
N ASN A 573 41.21 18.95 -46.85
CA ASN A 573 41.16 19.85 -45.68
C ASN A 573 41.13 21.34 -46.07
N ASN A 574 40.26 21.67 -47.02
CA ASN A 574 40.11 23.02 -47.61
C ASN A 574 41.34 23.56 -48.36
N GLN A 575 42.41 22.77 -48.53
CA GLN A 575 43.54 23.12 -49.37
C GLN A 575 43.34 22.58 -50.78
N TYR A 576 43.58 23.43 -51.79
CA TYR A 576 43.52 23.04 -53.19
C TYR A 576 44.62 22.02 -53.52
N VAL A 577 44.26 20.89 -54.13
CA VAL A 577 45.19 19.80 -54.48
C VAL A 577 45.30 19.52 -55.98
N GLY A 578 44.43 20.12 -56.81
CA GLY A 578 44.55 20.02 -58.26
C GLY A 578 43.27 20.31 -59.02
N THR A 579 43.36 20.28 -60.36
CA THR A 579 42.23 20.46 -61.27
C THR A 579 42.39 19.55 -62.48
N GLU A 580 41.28 18.99 -62.96
CA GLU A 580 41.23 18.23 -64.21
C GLU A 580 39.97 18.61 -65.00
N SER A 581 40.06 18.66 -66.33
CA SER A 581 38.90 18.88 -67.20
C SER A 581 37.92 17.71 -67.11
N THR A 582 36.63 17.98 -67.29
CA THR A 582 35.60 16.92 -67.27
C THR A 582 35.55 16.21 -68.61
N LYS A 583 35.78 14.89 -68.61
CA LYS A 583 35.65 14.03 -69.80
C LYS A 583 34.84 12.78 -69.45
N ASN A 584 33.83 12.47 -70.25
CA ASN A 584 32.89 11.38 -70.01
C ASN A 584 32.35 11.39 -68.57
N ASN A 585 31.87 12.56 -68.11
CA ASN A 585 31.37 12.82 -66.76
C ASN A 585 32.41 12.76 -65.63
N LEU A 586 33.67 12.43 -65.89
CA LEU A 586 34.67 12.19 -64.86
C LEU A 586 35.84 13.16 -64.94
N SER A 587 36.32 13.52 -63.76
CA SER A 587 37.61 14.17 -63.51
C SER A 587 38.27 13.49 -62.31
N SER A 588 39.57 13.59 -62.17
CA SER A 588 40.34 12.86 -61.19
C SER A 588 41.68 13.52 -60.86
N VAL A 589 42.06 13.44 -59.59
CA VAL A 589 43.36 13.88 -59.11
C VAL A 589 43.92 12.83 -58.15
N THR A 590 45.23 12.79 -58.03
CA THR A 590 45.90 12.01 -57.00
C THR A 590 46.22 12.91 -55.81
N VAL A 591 45.73 12.55 -54.63
CA VAL A 591 45.96 13.28 -53.38
C VAL A 591 46.78 12.40 -52.43
N THR A 592 47.64 13.04 -51.62
CA THR A 592 48.42 12.35 -50.57
C THR A 592 47.97 12.88 -49.22
N PRO A 593 47.09 12.17 -48.49
CA PRO A 593 46.59 12.61 -47.19
C PRO A 593 47.73 12.71 -46.17
N SER A 594 47.73 13.76 -45.36
CA SER A 594 48.80 14.06 -44.39
C SER A 594 48.39 13.87 -42.93
N LYS A 595 47.12 13.57 -42.64
CA LYS A 595 46.59 13.40 -41.28
C LYS A 595 45.69 12.17 -41.17
N ILE A 596 45.78 11.48 -40.04
CA ILE A 596 44.93 10.34 -39.65
C ILE A 596 43.62 10.85 -39.02
N GLY A 597 42.55 10.08 -39.15
CA GLY A 597 41.22 10.40 -38.64
C GLY A 597 40.30 10.94 -39.72
N TYR A 598 39.12 11.41 -39.35
CA TYR A 598 38.18 12.02 -40.28
C TYR A 598 38.74 13.31 -40.90
N GLN A 599 38.93 13.32 -42.21
CA GLN A 599 39.44 14.44 -43.00
C GLN A 599 38.39 14.89 -44.02
N VAL A 600 38.43 16.17 -44.39
CA VAL A 600 37.47 16.75 -45.33
C VAL A 600 38.02 16.64 -46.75
N PHE A 601 37.28 15.99 -47.64
CA PHE A 601 37.58 15.98 -49.07
C PHE A 601 36.46 16.67 -49.83
N LYS A 602 36.83 17.50 -50.80
CA LYS A 602 35.88 18.33 -51.54
C LYS A 602 36.21 18.35 -53.02
N VAL A 603 35.18 18.33 -53.85
CA VAL A 603 35.27 18.57 -55.30
C VAL A 603 34.31 19.67 -55.71
N ASP A 604 34.79 20.63 -56.52
CA ASP A 604 33.99 21.73 -57.06
C ASP A 604 34.00 21.67 -58.58
N TYR A 605 32.82 21.61 -59.20
CA TYR A 605 32.66 21.68 -60.64
C TYR A 605 32.40 23.12 -61.11
N TYR A 606 33.12 23.51 -62.15
CA TYR A 606 32.95 24.78 -62.86
C TYR A 606 32.63 24.51 -64.33
N ASN A 607 31.71 25.27 -64.91
CA ASN A 607 31.35 25.14 -66.33
C ASN A 607 32.47 25.68 -67.25
N SER A 608 32.26 25.62 -68.57
CA SER A 608 33.20 26.15 -69.57
C SER A 608 33.49 27.65 -69.45
N ASN A 609 32.59 28.41 -68.81
CA ASN A 609 32.76 29.84 -68.52
C ASN A 609 33.41 30.09 -67.15
N ASN A 610 33.95 29.04 -66.52
CA ASN A 610 34.60 29.09 -65.20
C ASN A 610 33.68 29.59 -64.07
N GLN A 611 32.35 29.40 -64.20
CA GLN A 611 31.37 29.69 -63.15
C GLN A 611 31.20 28.46 -62.26
N PHE A 612 31.16 28.65 -60.93
CA PHE A 612 30.93 27.57 -59.96
C PHE A 612 29.51 27.02 -60.09
N ILE A 613 29.40 25.70 -60.20
CA ILE A 613 28.12 25.02 -60.44
C ILE A 613 27.71 24.14 -59.27
N ALA A 614 28.57 23.23 -58.82
CA ALA A 614 28.21 22.28 -57.76
C ALA A 614 29.45 21.82 -57.00
N SER A 615 29.25 21.43 -55.75
CA SER A 615 30.25 20.86 -54.88
C SER A 615 29.77 19.55 -54.27
N ASP A 616 30.72 18.67 -53.95
CA ASP A 616 30.52 17.55 -53.04
C ASP A 616 31.62 17.57 -52.00
N THR A 617 31.24 17.74 -50.73
CA THR A 617 32.17 17.66 -49.60
C THR A 617 31.81 16.48 -48.73
N ARG A 618 32.82 15.64 -48.44
CA ARG A 618 32.68 14.42 -47.65
C ARG A 618 33.65 14.42 -46.48
N LEU A 619 33.21 13.89 -45.36
CA LEU A 619 34.06 13.56 -44.22
C LEU A 619 34.53 12.11 -44.37
N ILE A 620 35.81 11.91 -44.71
CA ILE A 620 36.37 10.58 -45.03
C ILE A 620 37.42 10.22 -43.97
N TYR A 621 37.34 9.01 -43.42
CA TYR A 621 38.32 8.53 -42.46
C TYR A 621 39.63 8.14 -43.16
N VAL A 622 40.73 8.82 -42.84
CA VAL A 622 42.08 8.47 -43.30
C VAL A 622 42.75 7.60 -42.26
N ARG A 623 43.13 6.38 -42.65
CA ARG A 623 43.75 5.39 -41.75
C ARG A 623 45.27 5.53 -41.74
N ARG A 624 45.92 4.96 -40.72
CA ARG A 624 47.38 4.88 -40.65
C ARG A 624 47.87 3.87 -41.70
N GLY A 625 48.72 4.30 -42.64
CA GLY A 625 49.37 3.41 -43.60
C GLY A 625 50.34 2.49 -42.87
N GLN A 626 50.36 1.21 -43.25
CA GLN A 626 51.29 0.25 -42.68
C GLN A 626 52.70 0.58 -43.20
N VAL A 627 53.55 1.15 -42.34
CA VAL A 627 55.00 1.08 -42.57
C VAL A 627 55.34 -0.40 -42.43
N GLN A 628 55.71 -1.04 -43.54
CA GLN A 628 56.32 -2.36 -43.52
C GLN A 628 57.75 -2.22 -42.96
N SER A 629 57.86 -1.90 -41.67
CA SER A 629 59.10 -2.09 -40.93
C SER A 629 59.19 -3.57 -40.64
N SER A 630 60.31 -4.19 -41.02
CA SER A 630 60.73 -5.53 -40.60
C SER A 630 60.38 -5.76 -39.12
N GLN A 631 59.25 -6.43 -38.85
CA GLN A 631 58.91 -6.84 -37.50
C GLN A 631 59.61 -8.17 -37.23
N ASP A 632 60.88 -8.06 -36.86
CA ASP A 632 61.49 -9.02 -35.96
C ASP A 632 60.70 -9.03 -34.65
N THR A 633 59.81 -10.02 -34.52
CA THR A 633 59.46 -10.82 -33.34
C THR A 633 57.99 -11.25 -33.38
N PHE A 634 57.74 -12.33 -34.12
CA PHE A 634 56.76 -13.31 -33.65
C PHE A 634 57.52 -14.55 -33.18
N VAL A 635 57.34 -14.86 -31.90
CA VAL A 635 57.70 -16.15 -31.31
C VAL A 635 57.02 -17.23 -32.15
N THR A 636 57.82 -18.10 -32.77
CA THR A 636 57.36 -19.40 -33.27
C THR A 636 56.80 -20.18 -32.09
N LEU A 637 55.49 -20.08 -31.84
CA LEU A 637 54.81 -20.95 -30.89
C LEU A 637 54.56 -22.28 -31.59
N THR A 638 55.52 -23.19 -31.46
CA THR A 638 55.31 -24.63 -31.64
C THR A 638 54.29 -25.09 -30.60
N GLY A 639 53.04 -25.26 -31.04
CA GLY A 639 51.95 -25.85 -30.26
C GLY A 639 51.18 -26.83 -31.14
N ASP A 640 50.89 -28.00 -30.58
CA ASP A 640 50.47 -29.22 -31.29
C ASP A 640 49.39 -29.01 -32.35
N LEU A 641 49.70 -29.44 -33.58
CA LEU A 641 48.74 -29.72 -34.64
C LEU A 641 47.85 -30.89 -34.19
N ILE A 642 46.71 -30.60 -33.59
CA ILE A 642 45.73 -31.65 -33.24
C ILE A 642 45.11 -32.20 -34.53
N SER A 643 45.18 -33.53 -34.65
CA SER A 643 44.71 -34.38 -35.74
C SER A 643 43.21 -34.24 -36.07
N ASN A 644 42.87 -34.55 -37.33
CA ASN A 644 41.55 -34.59 -37.98
C ASN A 644 40.50 -35.57 -37.36
N SER A 645 40.30 -35.57 -36.05
CA SER A 645 39.30 -36.41 -35.38
C SER A 645 38.06 -35.61 -34.95
N GLY A 646 36.89 -36.02 -35.47
CA GLY A 646 35.50 -35.71 -35.07
C GLY A 646 35.25 -34.55 -34.10
N ILE A 647 34.65 -33.47 -34.61
CA ILE A 647 34.27 -32.28 -33.84
C ILE A 647 32.99 -32.55 -33.04
N THR A 648 33.02 -32.35 -31.72
CA THR A 648 31.84 -32.28 -30.86
C THR A 648 31.37 -30.81 -30.79
N SER A 649 30.21 -30.51 -31.39
CA SER A 649 29.82 -29.17 -31.81
C SER A 649 29.03 -28.31 -30.81
N SER A 650 28.83 -28.73 -29.56
CA SER A 650 27.81 -28.07 -28.71
C SER A 650 28.30 -26.97 -27.76
N LYS A 651 29.55 -26.48 -27.83
CA LYS A 651 30.07 -25.47 -26.86
C LYS A 651 31.11 -24.45 -27.37
N LYS A 652 31.32 -24.27 -28.67
CA LYS A 652 32.24 -23.23 -29.15
C LYS A 652 31.51 -21.91 -29.35
N ASP A 653 32.00 -20.84 -28.74
CA ASP A 653 31.50 -19.48 -29.01
C ASP A 653 31.76 -19.13 -30.47
N VAL A 654 30.76 -18.56 -31.15
CA VAL A 654 30.88 -18.13 -32.55
C VAL A 654 31.22 -16.64 -32.56
N TYR A 655 32.48 -16.32 -32.81
CA TYR A 655 32.91 -14.95 -33.07
C TYR A 655 32.56 -14.61 -34.52
N PHE A 656 31.45 -13.92 -34.69
CA PHE A 656 30.90 -13.60 -36.00
C PHE A 656 31.30 -12.18 -36.40
N ALA A 657 31.95 -12.05 -37.54
CA ALA A 657 32.34 -10.79 -38.13
C ALA A 657 31.93 -10.76 -39.60
N MET A 658 31.66 -9.55 -40.09
CA MET A 658 31.41 -9.31 -41.51
C MET A 658 32.51 -8.40 -42.06
N ASP A 659 33.22 -8.89 -43.08
CA ASP A 659 34.34 -8.22 -43.74
C ASP A 659 33.83 -7.46 -44.98
N ARG A 660 34.39 -6.26 -45.22
CA ARG A 660 34.01 -5.36 -46.32
C ARG A 660 35.23 -4.71 -46.96
N THR A 661 35.11 -4.39 -48.24
CA THR A 661 36.07 -3.55 -48.98
C THR A 661 35.89 -2.04 -48.76
N THR A 662 34.85 -1.61 -48.02
CA THR A 662 34.57 -0.20 -47.74
C THR A 662 35.14 0.21 -46.38
N GLY A 663 36.12 1.11 -46.36
CA GLY A 663 36.73 1.70 -45.15
C GLY A 663 35.82 2.61 -44.30
N ASP A 664 34.50 2.44 -44.38
CA ASP A 664 33.59 3.00 -43.37
C ASP A 664 33.66 2.09 -42.14
N THR A 665 33.96 2.67 -40.98
CA THR A 665 34.04 1.93 -39.71
C THR A 665 32.68 1.47 -39.21
N ASN A 666 31.59 1.97 -39.81
CA ASN A 666 30.23 1.63 -39.42
C ASN A 666 29.54 0.73 -40.45
N TYR A 667 28.89 -0.31 -39.94
CA TYR A 667 28.04 -1.13 -40.78
C TYR A 667 26.81 -0.31 -41.25
N SER A 668 26.45 -0.41 -42.53
CA SER A 668 25.17 0.09 -43.03
C SER A 668 24.03 -0.62 -42.27
N PRO A 669 22.84 0.02 -42.14
CA PRO A 669 21.69 -0.62 -41.53
C PRO A 669 21.36 -1.98 -42.14
N ASN A 670 21.58 -2.17 -43.44
CA ASN A 670 21.24 -3.42 -44.12
C ASN A 670 22.27 -4.52 -43.92
N ASP A 671 23.55 -4.20 -43.87
CA ASP A 671 24.57 -5.19 -43.49
C ASP A 671 24.46 -5.58 -42.01
N MET A 672 24.14 -4.63 -41.12
CA MET A 672 23.83 -4.96 -39.72
C MET A 672 22.59 -5.84 -39.64
N LYS A 673 21.54 -5.58 -40.43
CA LYS A 673 20.36 -6.43 -40.49
C LYS A 673 20.70 -7.84 -40.96
N ILE A 674 21.54 -8.00 -41.99
CA ILE A 674 21.99 -9.31 -42.48
C ILE A 674 22.82 -10.02 -41.41
N MET A 675 23.80 -9.31 -40.81
CA MET A 675 24.63 -9.84 -39.73
C MET A 675 23.79 -10.23 -38.51
N ASN A 676 22.80 -9.41 -38.14
CA ASN A 676 21.88 -9.69 -37.04
C ASN A 676 20.95 -10.85 -37.38
N ASN A 677 20.43 -10.93 -38.60
CA ASN A 677 19.58 -12.04 -39.05
C ASN A 677 20.35 -13.37 -38.99
N ILE A 678 21.59 -13.41 -39.49
CA ILE A 678 22.45 -14.60 -39.40
C ILE A 678 22.77 -14.93 -37.94
N ALA A 679 23.15 -13.94 -37.13
CA ALA A 679 23.49 -14.14 -35.73
C ALA A 679 22.28 -14.60 -34.90
N VAL A 680 21.10 -14.01 -35.08
CA VAL A 680 19.84 -14.43 -34.44
C VAL A 680 19.50 -15.85 -34.85
N ASN A 681 19.69 -16.21 -36.12
CA ASN A 681 19.45 -17.58 -36.57
C ASN A 681 20.47 -18.58 -36.01
N LEU A 682 21.73 -18.20 -35.86
CA LEU A 682 22.75 -19.02 -35.18
C LEU A 682 22.46 -19.16 -33.68
N GLU A 683 22.07 -18.07 -33.01
CA GLU A 683 21.63 -18.04 -31.60
C GLU A 683 20.38 -18.91 -31.39
N ALA A 684 19.40 -18.82 -32.30
CA ALA A 684 18.22 -19.69 -32.32
C ALA A 684 18.58 -21.17 -32.47
N ASN A 685 19.66 -21.47 -33.21
CA ASN A 685 20.21 -22.82 -33.36
C ASN A 685 21.16 -23.24 -32.21
N GLY A 686 21.24 -22.47 -31.13
CA GLY A 686 21.96 -22.84 -29.90
C GLY A 686 23.45 -22.48 -29.87
N PHE A 687 23.94 -21.69 -30.84
CA PHE A 687 25.29 -21.13 -30.79
C PHE A 687 25.33 -19.87 -29.93
N ASN A 688 26.39 -19.70 -29.13
CA ASN A 688 26.64 -18.44 -28.44
C ASN A 688 27.40 -17.50 -29.38
N VAL A 689 26.70 -16.56 -30.03
CA VAL A 689 27.28 -15.69 -31.04
C VAL A 689 27.82 -14.40 -30.41
N LYS A 690 29.10 -14.12 -30.62
CA LYS A 690 29.80 -12.88 -30.27
C LYS A 690 30.02 -12.09 -31.56
N ARG A 691 29.15 -11.13 -31.82
CA ARG A 691 29.29 -10.21 -32.95
C ARG A 691 30.51 -9.32 -32.72
N ILE A 692 31.42 -9.26 -33.68
CA ILE A 692 32.55 -8.34 -33.66
C ILE A 692 32.16 -7.12 -34.48
N THR A 693 31.75 -6.05 -33.80
CA THR A 693 31.25 -4.81 -34.42
C THR A 693 32.29 -3.69 -34.50
N SER A 694 33.38 -3.79 -33.74
CA SER A 694 34.47 -2.81 -33.67
C SER A 694 35.80 -3.47 -34.03
N GLY A 695 36.13 -3.47 -35.32
CA GLY A 695 37.39 -3.94 -35.85
C GLY A 695 37.44 -3.72 -37.37
N PRO A 696 38.58 -3.28 -37.93
CA PRO A 696 38.67 -2.76 -39.29
C PRO A 696 38.37 -3.86 -40.31
N GLY A 697 37.85 -3.46 -41.48
CA GLY A 697 37.44 -4.32 -42.61
C GLY A 697 38.57 -5.11 -43.27
N GLU A 698 39.28 -5.90 -42.45
CA GLU A 698 40.31 -6.83 -42.87
C GLU A 698 40.27 -8.06 -41.93
N THR A 699 40.08 -9.24 -42.52
CA THR A 699 40.19 -10.57 -41.88
C THR A 699 41.39 -10.70 -40.91
N TYR A 700 42.49 -9.98 -41.16
CA TYR A 700 43.68 -9.88 -40.29
C TYR A 700 43.39 -9.35 -38.87
N GLU A 701 42.53 -8.36 -38.71
CA GLU A 701 42.33 -7.71 -37.41
C GLU A 701 41.33 -8.45 -36.53
N ILE A 702 40.44 -9.25 -37.14
CA ILE A 702 39.62 -10.24 -36.42
C ILE A 702 40.54 -11.31 -35.79
N ALA A 703 41.50 -11.81 -36.56
CA ALA A 703 42.51 -12.74 -36.05
C ALA A 703 43.36 -12.11 -34.92
N ARG A 704 43.76 -10.84 -35.09
CA ARG A 704 44.49 -10.06 -34.08
C ARG A 704 43.66 -9.81 -32.82
N TYR A 705 42.37 -9.53 -32.96
CA TYR A 705 41.43 -9.37 -31.85
C TYR A 705 41.33 -10.66 -31.04
N MET A 706 41.14 -11.80 -31.71
CA MET A 706 41.08 -13.11 -31.05
C MET A 706 42.38 -13.43 -30.30
N TYR A 707 43.53 -13.11 -30.90
CA TYR A 707 44.84 -13.28 -30.27
C TYR A 707 45.03 -12.38 -29.04
N LYS A 708 44.83 -11.06 -29.17
CA LYS A 708 44.97 -10.08 -28.07
C LYS A 708 44.08 -10.41 -26.88
N ASN A 709 42.85 -10.86 -27.14
CA ASN A 709 41.89 -11.22 -26.10
C ASN A 709 42.02 -12.68 -25.62
N LYS A 710 43.08 -13.39 -26.04
CA LYS A 710 43.38 -14.77 -25.63
C LYS A 710 42.24 -15.76 -25.88
N ILE A 711 41.40 -15.53 -26.90
CA ILE A 711 40.22 -16.36 -27.23
C ILE A 711 40.65 -17.76 -27.69
N ARG A 712 40.01 -18.81 -27.14
CA ARG A 712 40.34 -20.24 -27.36
C ARG A 712 39.09 -21.06 -27.64
N ASN A 713 39.27 -22.25 -28.23
CA ASN A 713 38.21 -23.23 -28.46
C ASN A 713 36.89 -22.64 -29.02
N SER A 714 37.02 -21.72 -29.96
CA SER A 714 35.92 -20.92 -30.51
C SER A 714 35.82 -21.09 -32.03
N ILE A 715 34.71 -20.67 -32.62
CA ILE A 715 34.52 -20.61 -34.07
C ILE A 715 34.64 -19.15 -34.50
N CYS A 716 35.61 -18.85 -35.36
CA CYS A 716 35.69 -17.56 -36.05
C CYS A 716 34.88 -17.66 -37.34
N PHE A 717 33.70 -17.04 -37.39
CA PHE A 717 32.87 -16.98 -38.59
C PHE A 717 33.04 -15.61 -39.26
N ILE A 718 33.55 -15.61 -40.49
CA ILE A 718 33.77 -14.38 -41.25
C ILE A 718 32.89 -14.39 -42.50
N LEU A 719 32.04 -13.37 -42.65
CA LEU A 719 31.23 -13.16 -43.85
C LEU A 719 31.86 -12.11 -44.74
N CYS A 720 32.38 -12.50 -45.90
CA CYS A 720 33.00 -11.59 -46.86
C CYS A 720 31.95 -11.01 -47.82
N ASN A 721 31.62 -9.73 -47.68
CA ASN A 721 30.72 -8.98 -48.57
C ASN A 721 31.52 -8.10 -49.54
N GLY A 722 31.38 -8.33 -50.86
CA GLY A 722 31.95 -7.46 -51.89
C GLY A 722 33.49 -7.48 -51.98
N VAL A 723 34.15 -8.56 -51.57
CA VAL A 723 35.63 -8.68 -51.56
C VAL A 723 36.18 -9.18 -52.90
N ASP A 724 37.15 -8.45 -53.48
CA ASP A 724 37.87 -8.84 -54.70
C ASP A 724 38.72 -10.11 -54.44
N ALA A 725 38.67 -11.08 -55.37
CA ALA A 725 39.48 -12.29 -55.36
C ALA A 725 41.00 -12.03 -55.37
N ASN A 726 41.47 -10.85 -55.79
CA ASN A 726 42.86 -10.40 -55.66
C ASN A 726 43.23 -10.07 -54.21
N VAL A 727 42.32 -9.50 -53.43
CA VAL A 727 42.52 -9.22 -51.99
C VAL A 727 42.61 -10.55 -51.24
N ILE A 728 41.74 -11.51 -51.59
CA ILE A 728 41.82 -12.90 -51.10
C ILE A 728 43.17 -13.53 -51.47
N ARG A 729 43.71 -13.29 -52.67
CA ARG A 729 45.06 -13.75 -53.03
C ARG A 729 46.18 -13.11 -52.23
N GLN A 730 46.09 -11.81 -51.94
CA GLN A 730 47.08 -11.14 -51.09
C GLN A 730 47.09 -11.73 -49.68
N TYR A 731 45.92 -12.11 -49.13
CA TYR A 731 45.83 -12.86 -47.87
C TYR A 731 46.53 -14.23 -47.90
N PHE A 732 46.78 -14.82 -49.08
CA PHE A 732 47.36 -16.16 -49.24
C PHE A 732 48.76 -16.21 -49.89
N LYS A 733 49.32 -15.10 -50.39
CA LYS A 733 50.61 -15.09 -51.15
C LYS A 733 51.77 -14.32 -50.50
N GLY A 734 51.63 -13.77 -49.30
CA GLY A 734 52.75 -13.17 -48.57
C GLY A 734 53.53 -14.23 -47.78
N ASN A 735 54.85 -14.06 -47.62
CA ASN A 735 55.64 -14.79 -46.61
C ASN A 735 55.12 -14.55 -45.16
N ASP A 736 54.15 -13.65 -44.98
CA ASP A 736 53.34 -13.48 -43.78
C ASP A 736 52.13 -14.43 -43.81
N ASN A 737 52.31 -15.61 -43.23
CA ASN A 737 51.33 -16.68 -43.05
C ASN A 737 50.15 -16.30 -42.10
N MET A 738 49.37 -15.26 -42.42
CA MET A 738 48.38 -14.64 -41.50
C MET A 738 47.03 -15.39 -41.37
N LEU A 739 46.79 -16.46 -42.13
CA LEU A 739 45.63 -17.36 -41.92
C LEU A 739 46.04 -18.77 -41.48
N THR A 740 47.27 -19.21 -41.76
CA THR A 740 47.79 -20.50 -41.30
C THR A 740 48.15 -20.48 -39.81
N THR A 741 48.40 -19.31 -39.21
CA THR A 741 48.68 -19.14 -37.76
C THR A 741 47.48 -18.74 -36.89
N VAL A 742 46.27 -18.59 -37.44
CA VAL A 742 45.06 -18.30 -36.62
C VAL A 742 44.48 -19.57 -35.97
N ARG A 743 44.94 -20.75 -36.38
CA ARG A 743 44.79 -21.99 -35.59
C ARG A 743 45.72 -21.97 -34.39
N ASN A 744 45.44 -21.07 -33.46
CA ASN A 744 46.05 -21.04 -32.15
C ASN A 744 45.00 -21.50 -31.14
N ARG A 745 45.33 -22.45 -30.27
CA ARG A 745 44.46 -22.89 -29.15
C ARG A 745 43.09 -23.49 -29.56
N GLY A 746 43.04 -24.23 -30.67
CA GLY A 746 41.86 -25.05 -31.03
C GLY A 746 40.67 -24.31 -31.65
N ASN A 747 40.89 -23.11 -32.21
CA ASN A 747 39.85 -22.33 -32.89
C ASN A 747 39.58 -22.84 -34.32
N ASP A 748 38.31 -22.92 -34.72
CA ASP A 748 37.88 -23.24 -36.08
C ASP A 748 37.63 -21.95 -36.87
N ILE A 749 38.10 -21.87 -38.12
CA ILE A 749 37.84 -20.72 -39.00
C ILE A 749 36.87 -21.13 -40.09
N VAL A 750 35.77 -20.39 -40.17
CA VAL A 750 34.67 -20.60 -41.11
C VAL A 750 34.49 -19.33 -41.93
N MET A 751 34.49 -19.45 -43.25
CA MET A 751 34.27 -18.32 -44.16
C MET A 751 33.00 -18.51 -44.98
N GLY A 752 32.18 -17.46 -45.04
CA GLY A 752 31.07 -17.31 -45.99
C GLY A 752 31.44 -16.23 -47.01
N TRP A 753 31.27 -16.49 -48.31
CA TRP A 753 31.71 -15.59 -49.37
C TRP A 753 30.64 -15.38 -50.45
N PHE A 754 30.48 -14.13 -50.90
CA PHE A 754 29.63 -13.72 -52.02
C PHE A 754 30.44 -12.91 -53.06
N TYR A 755 30.28 -13.22 -54.35
CA TYR A 755 30.95 -12.52 -55.45
C TYR A 755 29.93 -11.66 -56.23
N GLY A 756 30.13 -10.35 -56.27
CA GLY A 756 29.30 -9.42 -57.04
C GLY A 756 29.42 -7.98 -56.52
N ALA A 757 29.71 -7.03 -57.41
CA ALA A 757 29.95 -5.64 -57.06
C ALA A 757 28.66 -4.89 -56.71
N GLY A 758 28.68 -4.18 -55.58
CA GLY A 758 27.62 -3.27 -55.11
C GLY A 758 26.70 -3.91 -54.08
N ASP A 759 26.36 -3.16 -53.04
CA ASP A 759 25.40 -3.53 -51.99
C ASP A 759 23.98 -3.67 -52.58
N ILE A 760 23.71 -4.73 -53.35
CA ILE A 760 22.37 -5.00 -53.88
C ILE A 760 21.66 -5.96 -52.94
N TYR A 761 21.06 -5.38 -51.89
CA TYR A 761 20.09 -6.03 -51.00
C TYR A 761 18.66 -5.63 -51.41
N ASN A 762 17.65 -6.41 -51.04
CA ASN A 762 16.26 -5.93 -51.11
C ASN A 762 16.06 -4.72 -50.17
N PRO A 763 15.09 -3.82 -50.43
CA PRO A 763 14.86 -2.61 -49.62
C PRO A 763 14.75 -2.86 -48.10
N ASP A 764 14.35 -4.07 -47.72
CA ASP A 764 14.16 -4.49 -46.33
C ASP A 764 15.43 -5.05 -45.67
N GLY A 765 16.46 -5.44 -46.44
CA GLY A 765 17.75 -5.95 -45.95
C GLY A 765 17.74 -7.44 -45.55
N GLU A 766 16.86 -8.24 -46.14
CA GLU A 766 16.63 -9.65 -45.82
C GLU A 766 17.41 -10.65 -46.70
N TYR A 767 17.78 -10.29 -47.92
CA TYR A 767 18.56 -11.13 -48.85
C TYR A 767 19.39 -10.35 -49.88
N TYR A 768 20.42 -11.00 -50.45
CA TYR A 768 21.26 -10.47 -51.55
C TYR A 768 20.65 -10.80 -52.93
N TYR A 769 20.71 -9.86 -53.90
CA TYR A 769 20.33 -10.12 -55.29
C TYR A 769 21.46 -10.79 -56.11
N TYR A 770 21.09 -11.72 -56.99
CA TYR A 770 21.96 -12.38 -57.96
C TYR A 770 22.69 -11.43 -58.94
N LEU A 771 23.98 -11.69 -59.16
CA LEU A 771 24.72 -11.21 -60.34
C LEU A 771 25.22 -12.40 -61.17
N PRO A 772 24.79 -12.56 -62.43
CA PRO A 772 25.24 -13.65 -63.29
C PRO A 772 26.70 -13.46 -63.71
N LYS A 773 27.51 -14.53 -63.55
CA LYS A 773 28.85 -14.81 -64.17
C LYS A 773 30.07 -14.98 -63.24
N ALA A 774 29.89 -15.33 -61.97
CA ALA A 774 30.99 -15.37 -61.01
C ALA A 774 31.72 -16.72 -60.81
N TRP A 775 31.21 -17.83 -61.34
CA TRP A 775 31.71 -19.19 -61.05
C TRP A 775 31.99 -20.03 -62.31
N ASP A 776 32.38 -19.40 -63.41
CA ASP A 776 32.90 -20.15 -64.55
C ASP A 776 34.41 -20.36 -64.35
N ASP A 777 34.83 -21.62 -64.35
CA ASP A 777 36.24 -22.04 -64.27
C ASP A 777 37.13 -21.39 -65.36
N ASN A 778 36.51 -20.78 -66.38
CA ASN A 778 37.17 -20.05 -67.47
C ASN A 778 37.47 -18.56 -67.21
N TYR A 779 37.10 -17.96 -66.07
CA TYR A 779 37.39 -16.54 -65.78
C TYR A 779 38.87 -16.26 -65.41
N SER A 780 39.74 -17.26 -65.56
CA SER A 780 41.18 -17.20 -65.25
C SER A 780 41.99 -16.35 -66.23
N LYS A 781 41.45 -15.95 -67.40
CA LYS A 781 42.17 -15.15 -68.41
C LYS A 781 42.34 -13.65 -68.10
N LYS A 782 41.69 -13.12 -67.04
CA LYS A 782 41.83 -11.71 -66.59
C LYS A 782 42.49 -11.56 -65.21
N GLY A 783 43.31 -12.54 -64.83
CA GLY A 783 44.03 -12.51 -63.56
C GLY A 783 43.21 -12.94 -62.36
N GLY A 784 42.19 -13.82 -62.51
CA GLY A 784 41.41 -14.47 -61.43
C GLY A 784 42.15 -15.66 -60.77
N MET A 785 41.81 -16.03 -59.52
CA MET A 785 42.46 -17.15 -58.81
C MET A 785 41.90 -18.47 -59.33
N ALA A 786 42.74 -19.33 -59.91
CA ALA A 786 42.30 -20.67 -60.34
C ALA A 786 41.97 -21.54 -59.13
N THR A 787 40.78 -22.16 -59.11
CA THR A 787 40.30 -23.07 -58.05
C THR A 787 40.31 -22.52 -56.60
N PRO A 788 39.63 -21.40 -56.30
CA PRO A 788 39.67 -20.77 -54.96
C PRO A 788 39.26 -21.69 -53.82
N ARG A 789 38.27 -22.54 -54.07
CA ARG A 789 37.78 -23.56 -53.14
C ARG A 789 38.87 -24.53 -52.68
N LYS A 790 39.64 -25.09 -53.62
CA LYS A 790 40.70 -26.06 -53.31
C LYS A 790 41.80 -25.41 -52.46
N ALA A 791 42.13 -24.15 -52.74
CA ALA A 791 43.10 -23.40 -51.94
C ALA A 791 42.63 -23.19 -50.49
N MET A 792 41.36 -22.88 -50.27
CA MET A 792 40.78 -22.70 -48.93
C MET A 792 40.71 -24.02 -48.14
N GLU A 793 40.23 -25.09 -48.78
CA GLU A 793 40.13 -26.42 -48.16
C GLU A 793 41.52 -26.98 -47.78
N ASN A 794 42.53 -26.80 -48.63
CA ASN A 794 43.92 -27.22 -48.35
C ASN A 794 44.56 -26.48 -47.16
N ASN A 795 44.09 -25.27 -46.86
CA ASN A 795 44.53 -24.49 -45.70
C ASN A 795 43.61 -24.67 -44.48
N GLY A 796 42.69 -25.64 -44.53
CA GLY A 796 41.88 -26.01 -43.37
C GLY A 796 40.77 -25.02 -43.03
N ILE A 797 40.35 -24.21 -44.00
CA ILE A 797 39.21 -23.28 -43.91
C ILE A 797 37.97 -24.00 -44.41
N LYS A 798 36.88 -23.95 -43.64
CA LYS A 798 35.60 -24.59 -44.00
C LYS A 798 34.67 -23.59 -44.68
N ILE A 799 34.05 -24.02 -45.78
CA ILE A 799 33.21 -23.18 -46.64
C ILE A 799 31.74 -23.47 -46.34
N VAL A 800 30.97 -22.40 -46.06
CA VAL A 800 29.57 -22.52 -45.62
C VAL A 800 28.61 -22.85 -46.76
N TYR A 801 28.77 -22.30 -47.98
CA TYR A 801 27.81 -22.56 -49.07
C TYR A 801 28.26 -22.11 -50.48
N ASN A 802 27.62 -22.65 -51.53
CA ASN A 802 27.86 -22.34 -52.96
C ASN A 802 26.57 -22.52 -53.83
N LYS A 803 25.50 -21.75 -53.58
CA LYS A 803 24.32 -21.71 -54.49
C LYS A 803 23.62 -20.35 -54.45
N TYR A 804 22.85 -20.07 -55.50
CA TYR A 804 22.17 -18.81 -55.83
C TYR A 804 21.17 -18.33 -54.75
N ASP A 805 21.11 -17.00 -54.55
CA ASP A 805 20.24 -16.21 -53.65
C ASP A 805 20.06 -16.76 -52.22
N LEU A 806 20.65 -16.10 -51.22
CA LEU A 806 20.63 -16.57 -49.83
C LEU A 806 19.99 -15.58 -48.86
N THR A 807 19.10 -16.09 -48.01
CA THR A 807 18.65 -15.42 -46.79
C THR A 807 19.65 -15.63 -45.65
N GLY A 808 19.62 -14.77 -44.62
CA GLY A 808 20.42 -15.00 -43.40
C GLY A 808 20.13 -16.34 -42.70
N GLN A 809 18.90 -16.83 -42.84
CA GLN A 809 18.46 -18.14 -42.37
C GLN A 809 19.16 -19.29 -43.12
N ASP A 810 19.33 -19.20 -44.43
CA ASP A 810 19.97 -20.25 -45.25
C ASP A 810 21.46 -20.38 -44.92
N ILE A 811 22.12 -19.25 -44.66
CA ILE A 811 23.51 -19.19 -44.23
C ILE A 811 23.67 -19.85 -42.86
N ALA A 812 22.82 -19.49 -41.89
CA ALA A 812 22.83 -20.10 -40.56
C ALA A 812 22.54 -21.61 -40.62
N ASN A 813 21.56 -22.04 -41.42
CA ASN A 813 21.23 -23.45 -41.62
C ASN A 813 22.41 -24.24 -42.21
N SER A 814 23.14 -23.65 -43.15
CA SER A 814 24.32 -24.27 -43.77
C SER A 814 25.50 -24.32 -42.79
N PHE A 815 25.66 -23.29 -41.96
CA PHE A 815 26.61 -23.29 -40.86
C PHE A 815 26.29 -24.40 -39.85
N VAL A 816 25.04 -24.57 -39.45
CA VAL A 816 24.59 -25.66 -38.54
C VAL A 816 24.88 -27.04 -39.13
N LYS A 817 24.66 -27.23 -40.44
CA LYS A 817 24.97 -28.49 -41.15
C LYS A 817 26.45 -28.83 -41.13
N LEU A 818 27.35 -27.85 -41.27
CA LEU A 818 28.81 -28.05 -41.17
C LEU A 818 29.25 -28.64 -39.82
N TYR A 819 28.44 -28.42 -38.77
CA TYR A 819 28.67 -28.91 -37.42
C TYR A 819 27.76 -30.10 -37.03
N GLY A 820 27.15 -30.77 -38.03
CA GLY A 820 26.56 -32.11 -37.90
C GLY A 820 25.10 -32.18 -37.43
N GLY A 821 24.36 -31.08 -37.34
CA GLY A 821 22.95 -31.10 -36.96
C GLY A 821 22.03 -31.58 -38.09
N LYS A 822 21.36 -32.74 -37.93
CA LYS A 822 20.30 -33.20 -38.82
C LYS A 822 18.94 -32.79 -38.22
N ILE A 823 18.17 -31.94 -38.92
CA ILE A 823 16.77 -31.64 -38.54
C ILE A 823 15.96 -32.92 -38.78
N THR A 824 15.35 -33.47 -37.74
CA THR A 824 14.66 -34.76 -37.84
C THR A 824 13.15 -34.64 -37.99
N ASP A 825 12.54 -33.56 -37.50
CA ASP A 825 11.07 -33.40 -37.47
C ASP A 825 10.67 -31.92 -37.58
N SER A 826 9.50 -31.62 -38.18
CA SER A 826 8.90 -30.26 -38.23
C SER A 826 7.55 -30.24 -37.52
N VAL A 827 7.31 -29.26 -36.66
CA VAL A 827 6.17 -29.20 -35.72
C VAL A 827 5.64 -27.78 -35.56
N LYS A 828 4.34 -27.58 -35.32
CA LYS A 828 3.74 -26.23 -35.16
C LYS A 828 3.96 -25.67 -33.75
N LYS A 829 4.00 -24.34 -33.61
CA LYS A 829 4.02 -23.65 -32.30
C LYS A 829 2.92 -24.17 -31.38
N GLY A 830 3.23 -24.37 -30.10
CA GLY A 830 2.26 -24.81 -29.09
C GLY A 830 1.74 -26.25 -29.25
N SER A 831 2.18 -26.99 -30.27
CA SER A 831 1.78 -28.39 -30.44
C SER A 831 2.36 -29.29 -29.33
N THR A 832 1.62 -30.33 -28.95
CA THR A 832 2.12 -31.31 -27.97
C THR A 832 2.95 -32.39 -28.68
N LEU A 833 4.18 -32.56 -28.22
CA LEU A 833 5.16 -33.50 -28.76
C LEU A 833 5.24 -34.74 -27.88
N SER A 834 5.00 -35.90 -28.47
CA SER A 834 5.15 -37.20 -27.81
C SER A 834 6.57 -37.73 -28.03
N LEU A 835 7.31 -37.85 -26.94
CA LEU A 835 8.66 -38.40 -26.89
C LEU A 835 8.65 -39.81 -26.32
N LYS A 836 8.90 -40.78 -27.19
CA LYS A 836 9.18 -42.15 -26.78
C LYS A 836 10.67 -42.33 -26.54
N THR A 837 11.06 -42.56 -25.29
CA THR A 837 12.45 -42.72 -24.88
C THR A 837 12.74 -44.17 -24.52
N TYR A 838 13.85 -44.71 -25.03
CA TYR A 838 14.30 -46.07 -24.75
C TYR A 838 15.57 -46.03 -23.89
N ILE A 839 15.54 -46.72 -22.75
CA ILE A 839 16.71 -46.93 -21.89
C ILE A 839 17.19 -48.36 -22.11
N ARG A 840 18.30 -48.51 -22.83
CA ARG A 840 18.94 -49.80 -23.05
C ARG A 840 19.96 -50.05 -21.94
N THR A 841 19.62 -50.96 -21.03
CA THR A 841 20.49 -51.39 -19.93
C THR A 841 20.26 -52.87 -19.63
N SER A 842 21.33 -53.56 -19.19
CA SER A 842 21.30 -54.93 -18.69
C SER A 842 20.73 -55.05 -17.27
N ASN A 843 20.70 -53.95 -16.51
CA ASN A 843 20.23 -53.90 -15.12
C ASN A 843 18.79 -53.35 -15.02
N ASN A 844 18.20 -53.40 -13.81
CA ASN A 844 16.94 -52.71 -13.51
C ASN A 844 17.10 -51.19 -13.72
N VAL A 845 16.10 -50.56 -14.34
CA VAL A 845 16.09 -49.11 -14.55
C VAL A 845 15.63 -48.47 -13.25
N ASN A 846 16.52 -47.75 -12.58
CA ASN A 846 16.15 -46.89 -11.47
C ASN A 846 17.01 -45.62 -11.52
N GLY A 847 16.41 -44.49 -11.89
CA GLY A 847 17.14 -43.27 -12.19
C GLY A 847 16.24 -42.15 -12.70
N ASN A 848 16.84 -41.07 -13.20
CA ASN A 848 16.13 -39.91 -13.74
C ASN A 848 16.42 -39.71 -15.23
N LEU A 849 15.38 -39.46 -16.03
CA LEU A 849 15.52 -38.87 -17.36
C LEU A 849 15.36 -37.36 -17.28
N VAL A 850 16.36 -36.65 -17.80
CA VAL A 850 16.38 -35.19 -17.90
C VAL A 850 16.28 -34.81 -19.38
N TYR A 851 15.14 -34.26 -19.77
CA TYR A 851 14.89 -33.75 -21.11
C TYR A 851 15.34 -32.30 -21.17
N LYS A 852 16.14 -31.98 -22.20
CA LYS A 852 16.68 -30.65 -22.43
C LYS A 852 16.33 -30.17 -23.83
N LEU A 853 15.95 -28.91 -23.92
CA LEU A 853 15.74 -28.20 -25.18
C LEU A 853 16.71 -27.01 -25.23
N ASN A 854 17.59 -26.97 -26.23
CA ASN A 854 18.73 -26.03 -26.31
C ASN A 854 19.53 -25.96 -25.00
N GLY A 855 19.75 -27.12 -24.36
CA GLY A 855 20.47 -27.22 -23.09
C GLY A 855 19.66 -26.87 -21.83
N LYS A 856 18.49 -26.24 -21.96
CA LYS A 856 17.59 -25.92 -20.83
C LYS A 856 16.78 -27.15 -20.43
N VAL A 857 16.76 -27.48 -19.14
CA VAL A 857 15.92 -28.57 -18.62
C VAL A 857 14.45 -28.21 -18.80
N ILE A 858 13.75 -28.99 -19.62
CA ILE A 858 12.31 -28.85 -19.84
C ILE A 858 11.50 -29.87 -19.03
N ARG A 859 12.13 -30.99 -18.64
CA ARG A 859 11.51 -31.99 -17.78
C ARG A 859 12.58 -32.84 -17.09
N ASN A 860 12.36 -33.16 -15.82
CA ASN A 860 13.15 -34.12 -15.06
C ASN A 860 12.17 -35.11 -14.42
N MET A 861 12.35 -36.41 -14.64
CA MET A 861 11.44 -37.43 -14.12
C MET A 861 12.18 -38.68 -13.68
N THR A 862 11.75 -39.23 -12.55
CA THR A 862 12.18 -40.55 -12.09
C THR A 862 11.51 -41.64 -12.90
N VAL A 863 12.30 -42.63 -13.32
CA VAL A 863 11.86 -43.69 -14.23
C VAL A 863 12.24 -45.06 -13.68
N SER A 864 11.28 -45.97 -13.72
CA SER A 864 11.42 -47.39 -13.36
C SER A 864 11.22 -48.34 -14.54
N SER A 865 10.92 -47.80 -15.74
CA SER A 865 10.65 -48.56 -16.97
C SER A 865 11.73 -48.33 -18.03
N LYS A 866 12.02 -49.36 -18.83
CA LYS A 866 12.93 -49.28 -19.99
C LYS A 866 12.35 -48.48 -21.16
N ILE A 867 11.03 -48.28 -21.20
CA ILE A 867 10.33 -47.47 -22.21
C ILE A 867 9.50 -46.42 -21.48
N VAL A 868 9.75 -45.16 -21.82
CA VAL A 868 9.10 -44.01 -21.17
C VAL A 868 8.48 -43.13 -22.26
N TYR A 869 7.19 -42.84 -22.10
CA TYR A 869 6.48 -41.87 -22.91
C TYR A 869 6.40 -40.55 -22.16
N ASN A 870 6.81 -39.49 -22.83
CA ASN A 870 6.82 -38.17 -22.25
C ASN A 870 6.20 -37.17 -23.22
N TYR A 871 5.40 -36.24 -22.71
CA TYR A 871 4.75 -35.21 -23.51
C TYR A 871 5.31 -33.84 -23.11
N TYR A 872 5.61 -33.00 -24.10
CA TYR A 872 5.98 -31.61 -23.86
C TYR A 872 5.42 -30.71 -24.96
N THR A 873 5.13 -29.46 -24.60
CA THR A 873 4.63 -28.45 -25.54
C THR A 873 5.80 -27.86 -26.32
N ALA A 874 5.68 -27.83 -27.66
CA ALA A 874 6.63 -27.15 -28.53
C ALA A 874 6.71 -25.65 -28.17
N PRO A 875 7.89 -25.02 -28.25
CA PRO A 875 8.04 -23.59 -28.04
C PRO A 875 7.04 -22.76 -28.87
N ASN A 876 6.56 -21.66 -28.30
CA ASN A 876 5.68 -20.71 -29.00
C ASN A 876 6.45 -19.78 -29.97
N VAL A 877 7.75 -20.01 -30.15
CA VAL A 877 8.64 -19.23 -31.02
C VAL A 877 9.12 -20.16 -32.15
N ALA A 878 9.03 -19.71 -33.40
CA ALA A 878 9.51 -20.47 -34.55
C ALA A 878 11.04 -20.55 -34.50
N GLY A 879 11.61 -21.69 -34.90
CA GLY A 879 13.05 -21.90 -34.82
C GLY A 879 13.44 -23.38 -34.82
N THR A 880 14.73 -23.65 -34.88
CA THR A 880 15.27 -25.01 -34.80
C THR A 880 15.85 -25.26 -33.41
N TYR A 881 15.35 -26.29 -32.72
CA TYR A 881 15.69 -26.58 -31.34
C TYR A 881 16.39 -27.92 -31.19
N ASN A 882 17.51 -27.96 -30.47
CA ASN A 882 18.20 -29.18 -30.06
C ASN A 882 17.45 -29.83 -28.90
N LEU A 883 16.86 -30.99 -29.13
CA LEU A 883 16.28 -31.86 -28.11
C LEU A 883 17.28 -32.94 -27.71
N LYS A 884 17.57 -33.00 -26.42
CA LYS A 884 18.51 -33.96 -25.83
C LYS A 884 17.92 -34.62 -24.59
N VAL A 885 18.20 -35.90 -24.39
CA VAL A 885 17.77 -36.62 -23.19
C VAL A 885 18.98 -37.21 -22.49
N GLU A 886 19.11 -36.93 -21.21
CA GLU A 886 20.16 -37.45 -20.34
C GLU A 886 19.56 -38.46 -19.35
N TYR A 887 20.25 -39.58 -19.13
CA TYR A 887 19.88 -40.56 -18.13
C TYR A 887 20.87 -40.54 -16.96
N TYR A 888 20.34 -40.36 -15.75
CA TYR A 888 21.09 -40.33 -14.50
C TYR A 888 20.69 -41.54 -13.65
N ALA A 889 21.67 -42.22 -13.08
CA ALA A 889 21.45 -43.25 -12.05
C ALA A 889 22.37 -42.95 -10.86
N ASN A 890 21.83 -43.00 -9.64
CA ASN A 890 22.52 -42.59 -8.41
C ASN A 890 23.17 -41.20 -8.52
N ASN A 891 22.45 -40.23 -9.08
CA ASN A 891 22.89 -38.86 -9.34
C ASN A 891 24.15 -38.71 -10.21
N LYS A 892 24.57 -39.75 -10.95
CA LYS A 892 25.64 -39.68 -11.94
C LYS A 892 25.09 -39.83 -13.35
N LEU A 893 25.53 -38.97 -14.28
CA LEU A 893 25.20 -39.07 -15.70
C LEU A 893 25.75 -40.39 -16.25
N LYS A 894 24.87 -41.22 -16.80
CA LYS A 894 25.23 -42.53 -17.37
C LYS A 894 25.32 -42.49 -18.89
N CYS A 895 24.37 -41.84 -19.54
CA CYS A 895 24.39 -41.69 -20.99
C CYS A 895 23.53 -40.51 -21.44
N THR A 896 23.75 -40.07 -22.66
CA THR A 896 23.00 -38.99 -23.30
C THR A 896 22.64 -39.37 -24.73
N THR A 897 21.49 -38.94 -25.22
CA THR A 897 21.12 -39.12 -26.64
C THR A 897 22.03 -38.28 -27.53
N PHE A 898 22.15 -38.69 -28.80
CA PHE A 898 22.66 -37.81 -29.85
C PHE A 898 21.81 -36.53 -29.95
N ASP A 899 22.43 -35.47 -30.45
CA ASP A 899 21.76 -34.20 -30.70
C ASP A 899 20.69 -34.39 -31.78
N ARG A 900 19.42 -34.17 -31.42
CA ARG A 900 18.27 -34.27 -32.33
C ARG A 900 17.65 -32.89 -32.49
N TYR A 901 17.57 -32.38 -33.72
CA TYR A 901 17.04 -31.04 -33.97
C TYR A 901 15.60 -31.10 -34.48
N ILE A 902 14.68 -30.38 -33.84
CA ILE A 902 13.29 -30.20 -34.30
C ILE A 902 13.12 -28.81 -34.88
N LYS A 903 12.37 -28.66 -35.97
CA LYS A 903 11.99 -27.36 -36.55
C LYS A 903 10.59 -27.00 -36.08
N VAL A 904 10.46 -25.92 -35.31
CA VAL A 904 9.17 -25.33 -34.95
C VAL A 904 8.80 -24.30 -36.01
N THR A 905 7.70 -24.53 -36.72
CA THR A 905 7.13 -23.61 -37.70
C THR A 905 5.97 -22.83 -37.10
N ASP A 906 5.58 -21.74 -37.75
CA ASP A 906 4.34 -21.00 -37.41
C ASP A 906 3.10 -21.90 -37.37
#